data_AF-D7VJQ6-F1
#
_entry.id   AF-D7VJQ6-F1
#
_cell.length_a   1.000
_cell.length_b   1.000
_cell.length_c   1.000
_cell.angle_alpha   90.00
_cell.angle_beta   90.00
_cell.angle_gamma   90.00
#
_symmetry.space_group_name_H-M   'P 1'
#
loop_
_entity.id
_entity.type
_entity.pdbx_description
1 polymer ?
#
loop_
_entity_poly.entity_id
_entity_poly.type
_entity_poly.pdbx_seq_one_letter_code
_entity_poly.pdbx_strand_id
1 'polypeptide(L)'
;MTFQEEILQGIPAELPVERSRDSKVSHAPKRKDILDREEKKLALRNALRYFPKEWHAVLGKEFLEELEQYGRIYMYRFMPSYDLYARPVTEYPAKSRHAAAIMLMIQNNLDPAVAQHPEELITYGGNGAVFQNWAQYRLTMQYLANMEDNQTLHMYSGHPMGLFPSSAFAPRVIVTNGMMIPNYSKPDDWERYNALGVTQYGQMTAGSYMYIGPQGIVHGTTITVMNALRKKLKAGEDTKGKVFLTSGLGGMSGAQPKAGNIARCITVCAEVNPDAAHKRHKQGWVDELFEDIDKLVVRLKSAIAQQEVVSLAYIGNVVDLWERFYEEEIFVTVGSDQTSLHNPWSGGYYPVGLGFEEANRMIAEEPELFKQKVKETLVRHVEAINKHTARGTYFFDYGNAFLLESGRAGADVFAVNGTDFRYSSYVQDILGPMCFDYGFGPFRWVCTSGLEADLQLTDQLALEVMLELQADAPQEIVQQLEDNIQWIKAAQANRLVVGSQARILYADAEGRIRIAQKFNEAVRTGRLSAPVVLGRDHHDVSGTDSPYRETSNIYDGSKFTADMAIHNVIGDSFRGASWVSIHNGGGVGWGEVINGGFGMVLDGTSEADEKLVQMLFFDVNNGIARRAWARNPEAISAIERELQRSRQLQVTRASLVDDAIIDHLF
;
A
#
# COMPACT_ATOMS: atom_id res chain seq x y z
N MET A 1 27.57 20.50 -11.29
CA MET A 1 27.19 20.40 -9.86
C MET A 1 27.18 18.92 -9.51
N THR A 2 27.78 18.53 -8.40
CA THR A 2 27.75 17.15 -7.92
C THR A 2 26.36 16.84 -7.33
N PHE A 3 26.05 15.55 -7.13
CA PHE A 3 24.85 15.10 -6.42
C PHE A 3 24.64 15.84 -5.09
N GLN A 4 25.71 15.93 -4.28
CA GLN A 4 25.65 16.55 -2.96
C GLN A 4 25.42 18.06 -3.02
N GLU A 5 26.10 18.75 -3.94
CA GLU A 5 25.93 20.19 -4.16
C GLU A 5 24.49 20.50 -4.61
N GLU A 6 23.90 19.68 -5.48
CA GLU A 6 22.55 19.87 -5.99
C GLU A 6 21.48 19.65 -4.91
N ILE A 7 21.68 18.67 -4.01
CA ILE A 7 20.84 18.45 -2.83
C ILE A 7 20.89 19.66 -1.88
N LEU A 8 22.10 20.15 -1.57
CA LEU A 8 22.29 21.28 -0.65
C LEU A 8 21.75 22.60 -1.21
N GLN A 9 21.71 22.75 -2.54
CA GLN A 9 21.23 23.96 -3.20
C GLN A 9 19.73 24.20 -2.99
N GLY A 10 18.91 23.15 -2.98
CA GLY A 10 17.46 23.30 -2.99
C GLY A 10 16.96 23.94 -4.28
N ILE A 11 16.21 25.05 -4.19
CA ILE A 11 15.84 25.82 -5.38
C ILE A 11 17.11 26.47 -5.95
N PRO A 12 17.44 26.29 -7.24
CA PRO A 12 18.62 26.90 -7.84
C PRO A 12 18.69 28.41 -7.67
N ALA A 13 19.89 28.98 -7.68
CA ALA A 13 20.06 30.44 -7.56
C ALA A 13 19.71 31.19 -8.86
N GLU A 14 19.79 30.50 -10.00
CA GLU A 14 19.44 31.01 -11.33
C GLU A 14 18.33 30.15 -11.93
N LEU A 15 17.51 30.71 -12.82
CA LEU A 15 16.43 30.00 -13.48
C LEU A 15 17.04 28.88 -14.35
N PRO A 16 16.84 27.58 -14.02
CA PRO A 16 17.43 26.50 -14.79
C PRO A 16 16.79 26.43 -16.19
N VAL A 17 17.45 25.75 -17.12
CA VAL A 17 16.93 25.55 -18.48
C VAL A 17 15.60 24.78 -18.44
N GLU A 18 14.71 25.08 -19.38
CA GLU A 18 13.45 24.38 -19.53
C GLU A 18 13.68 22.88 -19.78
N ARG A 19 12.83 22.03 -19.20
CA ARG A 19 12.95 20.58 -19.30
C ARG A 19 11.66 19.97 -19.83
N SER A 20 11.80 19.17 -20.88
CA SER A 20 10.71 18.34 -21.42
C SER A 20 10.67 16.98 -20.73
N ARG A 21 9.49 16.36 -20.73
CA ARG A 21 9.27 14.99 -20.26
C ARG A 21 10.05 13.96 -21.07
N ASP A 22 10.54 12.90 -20.42
CA ASP A 22 11.18 11.78 -21.12
C ASP A 22 10.15 10.79 -21.68
N SER A 23 10.02 10.74 -23.01
CA SER A 23 9.10 9.81 -23.68
C SER A 23 9.36 8.32 -23.41
N LYS A 24 10.51 7.96 -22.82
CA LYS A 24 10.87 6.57 -22.50
C LYS A 24 10.30 6.08 -21.17
N VAL A 25 9.84 6.98 -20.30
CA VAL A 25 9.27 6.61 -19.01
C VAL A 25 7.75 6.71 -19.03
N SER A 26 7.12 5.99 -18.10
CA SER A 26 5.66 5.98 -17.95
C SER A 26 5.20 7.31 -17.35
N HIS A 27 4.17 7.92 -17.95
CA HIS A 27 3.59 9.19 -17.50
C HIS A 27 2.17 9.06 -16.97
N ALA A 28 1.84 9.89 -15.98
CA ALA A 28 0.49 9.95 -15.48
C ALA A 28 -0.49 10.44 -16.58
N PRO A 29 -1.72 9.92 -16.63
CA PRO A 29 -2.74 10.41 -17.55
C PRO A 29 -3.12 11.86 -17.20
N LYS A 30 -3.62 12.60 -18.19
CA LYS A 30 -4.16 13.95 -17.99
C LYS A 30 -5.25 13.93 -16.90
N ARG A 31 -5.14 14.83 -15.93
CA ARG A 31 -6.12 14.94 -14.83
C ARG A 31 -7.33 15.76 -15.23
N LYS A 32 -8.43 15.57 -14.50
CA LYS A 32 -9.71 16.27 -14.71
C LYS A 32 -9.50 17.78 -14.61
N ASP A 33 -9.91 18.52 -15.64
CA ASP A 33 -9.92 19.99 -15.62
C ASP A 33 -11.15 20.48 -14.85
N ILE A 34 -11.02 20.53 -13.52
CA ILE A 34 -12.12 20.86 -12.60
C ILE A 34 -12.11 22.32 -12.13
N LEU A 35 -11.00 23.04 -12.35
CA LEU A 35 -10.82 24.39 -11.84
C LEU A 35 -11.53 25.42 -12.72
N ASP A 36 -12.25 26.35 -12.10
CA ASP A 36 -12.73 27.55 -12.78
C ASP A 36 -11.60 28.56 -13.05
N ARG A 37 -11.94 29.68 -13.70
CA ARG A 37 -10.94 30.71 -14.06
C ARG A 37 -10.24 31.34 -12.85
N GLU A 38 -10.96 31.61 -11.76
CA GLU A 38 -10.36 32.23 -10.57
C GLU A 38 -9.54 31.21 -9.79
N GLU A 39 -9.98 29.96 -9.76
CA GLU A 39 -9.24 28.83 -9.21
C GLU A 39 -7.95 28.56 -10.00
N LYS A 40 -7.97 28.61 -11.33
CA LYS A 40 -6.75 28.51 -12.16
C LYS A 40 -5.77 29.63 -11.84
N LYS A 41 -6.23 30.88 -11.70
CA LYS A 41 -5.38 32.00 -11.24
C LYS A 41 -4.81 31.75 -9.84
N LEU A 42 -5.60 31.16 -8.94
CA LEU A 42 -5.14 30.80 -7.60
C LEU A 42 -4.09 29.68 -7.64
N ALA A 43 -4.28 28.64 -8.45
CA ALA A 43 -3.30 27.57 -8.66
C ALA A 43 -1.94 28.13 -9.10
N LEU A 44 -1.94 29.08 -10.06
CA LEU A 44 -0.71 29.75 -10.50
C LEU A 44 -0.05 30.55 -9.37
N ARG A 45 -0.81 31.32 -8.58
CA ARG A 45 -0.27 32.04 -7.41
C ARG A 45 0.34 31.07 -6.39
N ASN A 46 -0.33 29.95 -6.14
CA ASN A 46 0.14 28.92 -5.22
C ASN A 46 1.41 28.25 -5.73
N ALA A 47 1.52 27.98 -7.04
CA ALA A 47 2.72 27.42 -7.65
C ALA A 47 3.90 28.42 -7.62
N LEU A 48 3.66 29.70 -7.91
CA LEU A 48 4.69 30.74 -7.96
C LEU A 48 5.28 31.10 -6.60
N ARG A 49 4.63 30.72 -5.48
CA ARG A 49 5.09 31.04 -4.12
C ARG A 49 6.48 30.47 -3.79
N TYR A 50 6.90 29.43 -4.51
CA TYR A 50 8.20 28.76 -4.30
C TYR A 50 9.37 29.51 -4.92
N PHE A 51 9.12 30.55 -5.73
CA PHE A 51 10.13 31.14 -6.60
C PHE A 51 10.27 32.66 -6.42
N PRO A 52 11.47 33.22 -6.70
CA PRO A 52 11.69 34.66 -6.73
C PRO A 52 10.76 35.36 -7.74
N LYS A 53 10.39 36.62 -7.42
CA LYS A 53 9.43 37.40 -8.22
C LYS A 53 9.90 37.63 -9.65
N GLU A 54 11.21 37.70 -9.86
CA GLU A 54 11.87 37.91 -11.14
C GLU A 54 11.55 36.79 -12.13
N TRP A 55 11.22 35.59 -11.65
CA TRP A 55 10.92 34.43 -12.49
C TRP A 55 9.43 34.28 -12.78
N HIS A 56 8.57 35.01 -12.07
CA HIS A 56 7.11 34.80 -12.13
C HIS A 56 6.52 35.02 -13.52
N ALA A 57 7.10 35.92 -14.33
CA ALA A 57 6.64 36.14 -15.70
C ALA A 57 6.86 34.92 -16.61
N VAL A 58 8.01 34.24 -16.46
CA VAL A 58 8.35 33.04 -17.24
C VAL A 58 7.60 31.83 -16.69
N LEU A 59 7.76 31.57 -15.39
CA LEU A 59 7.18 30.41 -14.72
C LEU A 59 5.65 30.46 -14.71
N GLY A 60 5.04 31.64 -14.62
CA GLY A 60 3.58 31.77 -14.63
C GLY A 60 2.96 31.32 -15.96
N LYS A 61 3.66 31.53 -17.08
CA LYS A 61 3.25 31.03 -18.39
C LYS A 61 3.44 29.51 -18.47
N GLU A 62 4.62 29.02 -18.10
CA GLU A 62 4.94 27.58 -18.11
C GLU A 62 4.00 26.76 -17.22
N PHE A 63 3.72 27.24 -16.01
CA PHE A 63 2.81 26.54 -15.09
C PHE A 63 1.36 26.57 -15.57
N LEU A 64 0.95 27.60 -16.32
CA LEU A 64 -0.37 27.59 -16.96
C LEU A 64 -0.43 26.53 -18.06
N GLU A 65 0.63 26.43 -18.87
CA GLU A 65 0.74 25.40 -19.91
C GLU A 65 0.72 23.99 -19.30
N GLU A 66 1.47 23.74 -18.22
CA GLU A 66 1.41 22.46 -17.48
C GLU A 66 -0.01 22.18 -16.96
N LEU A 67 -0.67 23.17 -16.35
CA LEU A 67 -2.02 23.02 -15.81
C LEU A 67 -3.03 22.68 -16.91
N GLU A 68 -2.96 23.31 -18.08
CA GLU A 68 -3.87 23.05 -19.21
C GLU A 68 -3.59 21.71 -19.89
N GLN A 69 -2.32 21.33 -20.00
CA GLN A 69 -1.90 20.11 -20.69
C GLN A 69 -2.11 18.88 -19.83
N TYR A 70 -1.79 18.95 -18.54
CA TYR A 70 -1.71 17.81 -17.63
C TYR A 70 -2.80 17.83 -16.55
N GLY A 71 -3.47 18.96 -16.35
CA GLY A 71 -4.39 19.17 -15.23
C GLY A 71 -3.67 19.42 -13.91
N ARG A 72 -2.34 19.55 -13.92
CA ARG A 72 -1.46 19.70 -12.75
C ARG A 72 -0.21 20.51 -13.09
N ILE A 73 0.38 21.12 -12.07
CA ILE A 73 1.64 21.87 -12.16
C ILE A 73 2.72 21.04 -11.44
N TYR A 74 3.52 20.30 -12.21
CA TYR A 74 4.59 19.44 -11.72
C TYR A 74 5.93 20.16 -11.59
N MET A 75 6.08 21.28 -12.31
CA MET A 75 7.30 22.09 -12.35
C MET A 75 8.49 21.31 -12.92
N TYR A 76 8.32 20.69 -14.10
CA TYR A 76 9.33 19.78 -14.69
C TYR A 76 10.71 20.43 -14.85
N ARG A 77 10.77 21.74 -15.07
CA ARG A 77 12.00 22.55 -15.09
C ARG A 77 12.89 22.32 -13.85
N PHE A 78 12.32 21.97 -12.71
CA PHE A 78 13.04 21.81 -11.45
C PHE A 78 13.37 20.35 -11.10
N MET A 79 13.18 19.40 -12.00
CA MET A 79 13.68 18.03 -11.80
C MET A 79 15.20 18.01 -11.60
N PRO A 80 15.76 17.18 -10.68
CA PRO A 80 17.20 17.05 -10.48
C PRO A 80 17.93 16.54 -11.73
N SER A 81 19.20 16.91 -11.85
CA SER A 81 20.06 16.43 -12.93
C SER A 81 20.67 15.05 -12.67
N TYR A 82 20.75 14.64 -11.40
CA TYR A 82 21.22 13.32 -10.99
C TYR A 82 20.14 12.24 -11.12
N ASP A 83 20.59 10.99 -11.26
CA ASP A 83 19.71 9.82 -11.25
C ASP A 83 19.07 9.61 -9.87
N LEU A 84 17.77 9.35 -9.87
CA LEU A 84 16.97 9.04 -8.69
C LEU A 84 17.05 7.55 -8.39
N TYR A 85 17.75 7.19 -7.31
CA TYR A 85 17.76 5.84 -6.76
C TYR A 85 18.24 5.88 -5.30
N ALA A 86 17.96 4.81 -4.54
CA ALA A 86 18.47 4.68 -3.19
C ALA A 86 19.99 4.43 -3.17
N ARG A 87 20.77 5.48 -2.94
CA ARG A 87 22.23 5.40 -2.70
C ARG A 87 22.54 4.86 -1.30
N PRO A 88 23.75 4.32 -1.06
CA PRO A 88 24.27 4.13 0.29
C PRO A 88 24.11 5.40 1.13
N VAL A 89 23.68 5.26 2.39
CA VAL A 89 23.33 6.39 3.26
C VAL A 89 24.47 7.39 3.49
N THR A 90 25.71 6.93 3.37
CA THR A 90 26.92 7.75 3.52
C THR A 90 27.18 8.69 2.34
N GLU A 91 26.50 8.52 1.20
CA GLU A 91 26.62 9.41 0.04
C GLU A 91 25.78 10.69 0.17
N TYR A 92 24.78 10.71 1.06
CA TYR A 92 23.92 11.88 1.25
C TYR A 92 24.63 12.95 2.09
N PRO A 93 24.51 14.24 1.73
CA PRO A 93 25.20 15.33 2.42
C PRO A 93 24.46 15.80 3.68
N ALA A 94 24.00 14.86 4.50
CA ALA A 94 23.20 15.16 5.69
C ALA A 94 24.06 15.38 6.93
N LYS A 95 23.69 16.35 7.78
CA LYS A 95 24.24 16.46 9.13
C LYS A 95 23.69 15.36 10.06
N SER A 96 22.40 15.04 9.93
CA SER A 96 21.73 13.96 10.67
C SER A 96 21.75 12.66 9.88
N ARG A 97 22.19 11.56 10.51
CA ARG A 97 22.14 10.21 9.90
C ARG A 97 20.70 9.75 9.66
N HIS A 98 19.78 10.16 10.53
CA HIS A 98 18.35 9.83 10.39
C HIS A 98 17.75 10.58 9.19
N ALA A 99 18.13 11.84 8.99
CA ALA A 99 17.72 12.59 7.80
C ALA A 99 18.31 12.02 6.49
N ALA A 100 19.55 11.53 6.51
CA ALA A 100 20.14 10.80 5.37
C ALA A 100 19.33 9.55 4.99
N ALA A 101 18.90 8.77 5.99
CA ALA A 101 18.06 7.60 5.76
C ALA A 101 16.70 7.98 5.14
N ILE A 102 16.10 9.10 5.56
CA ILE A 102 14.85 9.60 4.98
C ILE A 102 15.06 10.04 3.53
N MET A 103 16.17 10.73 3.22
CA MET A 103 16.52 11.07 1.83
C MET A 103 16.68 9.84 0.93
N LEU A 104 17.30 8.78 1.46
CA LEU A 104 17.40 7.48 0.78
C LEU A 104 16.02 6.91 0.47
N MET A 105 15.13 6.92 1.45
CA MET A 105 13.78 6.40 1.27
C MET A 105 12.94 7.23 0.29
N ILE A 106 13.07 8.56 0.31
CA ILE A 106 12.41 9.45 -0.67
C ILE A 106 12.90 9.13 -2.09
N GLN A 107 14.21 8.99 -2.29
CA GLN A 107 14.75 8.65 -3.61
C GLN A 107 14.37 7.23 -4.05
N ASN A 108 14.27 6.27 -3.12
CA ASN A 108 13.73 4.94 -3.44
C ASN A 108 12.31 5.02 -4.00
N ASN A 109 11.44 5.80 -3.37
CA ASN A 109 10.05 5.97 -3.80
C ASN A 109 9.92 6.66 -5.18
N LEU A 110 10.95 7.38 -5.63
CA LEU A 110 11.01 8.11 -6.90
C LEU A 110 11.95 7.46 -7.92
N ASP A 111 12.56 6.32 -7.57
CA ASP A 111 13.44 5.57 -8.47
C ASP A 111 12.62 5.11 -9.69
N PRO A 112 13.05 5.38 -10.95
CA PRO A 112 12.34 4.94 -12.15
C PRO A 112 12.11 3.41 -12.24
N ALA A 113 12.89 2.60 -11.53
CA ALA A 113 12.66 1.16 -11.41
C ALA A 113 11.53 0.82 -10.43
N VAL A 114 11.23 1.71 -9.48
CA VAL A 114 10.26 1.51 -8.40
C VAL A 114 8.94 2.25 -8.68
N ALA A 115 9.02 3.53 -9.05
CA ALA A 115 7.89 4.43 -9.21
C ALA A 115 7.09 4.16 -10.50
N GLN A 116 5.76 4.30 -10.43
CA GLN A 116 4.86 4.12 -11.56
C GLN A 116 4.97 5.25 -12.59
N HIS A 117 5.05 6.50 -12.11
CA HIS A 117 5.24 7.70 -12.93
C HIS A 117 6.27 8.61 -12.26
N PRO A 118 7.58 8.32 -12.42
CA PRO A 118 8.64 8.99 -11.66
C PRO A 118 8.71 10.49 -11.91
N GLU A 119 8.48 10.98 -13.14
CA GLU A 119 8.54 12.42 -13.45
C GLU A 119 7.34 13.21 -12.90
N GLU A 120 6.22 12.55 -12.62
CA GLU A 120 5.06 13.13 -11.92
C GLU A 120 5.07 12.86 -10.41
N LEU A 121 6.18 12.34 -9.89
CA LEU A 121 6.40 12.03 -8.47
C LEU A 121 5.41 11.02 -7.88
N ILE A 122 4.83 10.15 -8.73
CA ILE A 122 3.84 9.13 -8.35
C ILE A 122 4.51 7.77 -8.24
N THR A 123 4.50 7.20 -7.04
CA THR A 123 5.09 5.89 -6.76
C THR A 123 4.17 4.75 -7.19
N TYR A 124 2.89 4.77 -6.82
CA TYR A 124 1.93 3.71 -7.19
C TYR A 124 0.46 4.14 -7.01
N GLY A 125 -0.46 3.25 -7.38
CA GLY A 125 -1.91 3.47 -7.23
C GLY A 125 -2.47 4.49 -8.22
N GLY A 126 -1.75 4.79 -9.31
CA GLY A 126 -2.14 5.76 -10.33
C GLY A 126 -1.97 7.23 -9.93
N ASN A 127 -2.09 7.57 -8.65
CA ASN A 127 -2.00 8.95 -8.14
C ASN A 127 -1.34 9.06 -6.75
N GLY A 128 -0.85 7.97 -6.15
CA GLY A 128 -0.14 7.98 -4.88
C GLY A 128 1.23 8.65 -5.02
N ALA A 129 1.31 9.92 -4.61
CA ALA A 129 2.45 10.78 -4.85
C ALA A 129 3.33 10.96 -3.62
N VAL A 130 4.63 11.17 -3.88
CA VAL A 130 5.63 11.56 -2.87
C VAL A 130 5.53 13.07 -2.61
N PHE A 131 5.46 13.87 -3.66
CA PHE A 131 5.26 15.32 -3.62
C PHE A 131 4.32 15.76 -4.75
N GLN A 132 3.78 16.98 -4.65
CA GLN A 132 2.92 17.55 -5.67
C GLN A 132 3.72 18.06 -6.88
N ASN A 133 4.97 18.50 -6.65
CA ASN A 133 5.83 19.09 -7.66
C ASN A 133 7.30 19.02 -7.27
N TRP A 134 8.18 19.28 -8.25
CA TRP A 134 9.63 19.19 -8.07
C TRP A 134 10.24 20.27 -7.17
N ALA A 135 9.59 21.43 -6.98
CA ALA A 135 10.06 22.42 -6.02
C ALA A 135 9.97 21.90 -4.57
N GLN A 136 8.89 21.17 -4.24
CA GLN A 136 8.73 20.52 -2.95
C GLN A 136 9.83 19.47 -2.71
N TYR A 137 10.12 18.63 -3.71
CA TYR A 137 11.24 17.68 -3.64
C TYR A 137 12.56 18.41 -3.33
N ARG A 138 12.92 19.42 -4.12
CA ARG A 138 14.17 20.19 -3.97
C ARG A 138 14.32 20.76 -2.55
N LEU A 139 13.28 21.42 -2.06
CA LEU A 139 13.28 22.03 -0.73
C LEU A 139 13.35 20.97 0.39
N THR A 140 12.59 19.88 0.28
CA THR A 140 12.63 18.79 1.26
C THR A 140 14.02 18.18 1.36
N MET A 141 14.66 17.87 0.23
CA MET A 141 16.01 17.32 0.22
C MET A 141 17.02 18.31 0.83
N GLN A 142 16.90 19.60 0.53
CA GLN A 142 17.74 20.64 1.14
C GLN A 142 17.54 20.74 2.67
N TYR A 143 16.30 20.72 3.15
CA TYR A 143 16.01 20.77 4.58
C TYR A 143 16.57 19.53 5.30
N LEU A 144 16.38 18.33 4.74
CA LEU A 144 16.91 17.09 5.31
C LEU A 144 18.45 17.07 5.32
N ALA A 145 19.11 17.63 4.31
CA ALA A 145 20.57 17.73 4.29
C ALA A 145 21.10 18.66 5.39
N ASN A 146 20.40 19.75 5.67
CA ASN A 146 20.87 20.81 6.56
C ASN A 146 20.40 20.69 8.02
N MET A 147 19.37 19.89 8.29
CA MET A 147 18.75 19.80 9.62
C MET A 147 19.67 19.19 10.67
N GLU A 148 19.48 19.65 11.90
CA GLU A 148 20.10 19.09 13.11
C GLU A 148 19.17 18.07 13.79
N ASP A 149 19.72 17.22 14.65
CA ASP A 149 18.94 16.17 15.35
C ASP A 149 17.93 16.72 16.37
N ASN A 150 17.99 18.00 16.71
CA ASN A 150 17.01 18.70 17.55
C ASN A 150 16.00 19.50 16.73
N GLN A 151 15.82 19.17 15.45
CA GLN A 151 14.81 19.76 14.57
C GLN A 151 13.86 18.69 14.04
N THR A 152 12.67 19.15 13.67
CA THR A 152 11.65 18.36 12.97
C THR A 152 11.18 19.12 11.74
N LEU A 153 11.22 18.47 10.58
CA LEU A 153 10.65 18.97 9.32
C LEU A 153 9.15 18.65 9.29
N HIS A 154 8.33 19.67 9.10
CA HIS A 154 6.89 19.51 8.97
C HIS A 154 6.49 19.44 7.47
N MET A 155 5.88 18.34 7.07
CA MET A 155 5.42 18.10 5.70
C MET A 155 3.89 18.21 5.61
N TYR A 156 3.42 19.22 4.88
CA TYR A 156 2.01 19.53 4.66
C TYR A 156 1.59 19.08 3.26
N SER A 157 1.13 17.84 3.14
CA SER A 157 0.74 17.22 1.87
C SER A 157 1.78 17.41 0.77
N GLY A 158 3.02 17.04 1.05
CA GLY A 158 4.17 17.24 0.16
C GLY A 158 4.87 18.59 0.31
N HIS A 159 4.20 19.65 0.78
CA HIS A 159 4.88 20.92 1.02
C HIS A 159 5.78 20.86 2.27
N PRO A 160 7.10 21.11 2.14
CA PRO A 160 7.97 21.28 3.31
C PRO A 160 7.71 22.64 3.94
N MET A 161 6.95 22.67 5.04
CA MET A 161 6.62 23.90 5.75
C MET A 161 7.88 24.54 6.37
N GLY A 162 8.80 23.70 6.86
CA GLY A 162 10.08 24.15 7.39
C GLY A 162 10.56 23.28 8.55
N LEU A 163 11.76 23.63 9.04
CA LEU A 163 12.40 23.02 10.20
C LEU A 163 12.00 23.78 11.47
N PHE A 164 11.41 23.06 12.43
CA PHE A 164 11.02 23.60 13.73
C PHE A 164 11.90 22.98 14.83
N PRO A 165 12.30 23.74 15.86
CA PRO A 165 13.02 23.18 17.00
C PRO A 165 12.19 22.08 17.71
N SER A 166 12.85 21.01 18.11
CA SER A 166 12.30 19.85 18.82
C SER A 166 13.37 19.22 19.73
N SER A 167 13.47 17.88 19.78
CA SER A 167 14.43 17.13 20.59
C SER A 167 15.00 15.93 19.82
N ALA A 168 16.13 15.39 20.24
CA ALA A 168 16.73 14.20 19.64
C ALA A 168 15.80 12.97 19.64
N PHE A 169 14.91 12.89 20.64
CA PHE A 169 13.88 11.85 20.75
C PHE A 169 12.66 12.06 19.84
N ALA A 170 12.41 13.30 19.39
CA ALA A 170 11.33 13.59 18.47
C ALA A 170 11.60 12.98 17.07
N PRO A 171 10.58 12.87 16.21
CA PRO A 171 10.78 12.48 14.83
C PRO A 171 11.52 13.59 14.08
N ARG A 172 12.39 13.22 13.13
CA ARG A 172 13.02 14.15 12.19
C ARG A 172 12.02 14.72 11.20
N VAL A 173 10.96 13.97 10.87
CA VAL A 173 9.91 14.41 9.95
C VAL A 173 8.53 14.03 10.48
N ILE A 174 7.57 14.94 10.36
CA ILE A 174 6.14 14.66 10.54
C ILE A 174 5.44 14.90 9.21
N VAL A 175 4.74 13.89 8.71
CA VAL A 175 4.06 13.93 7.41
C VAL A 175 2.55 13.88 7.57
N THR A 176 1.87 14.82 6.91
CA THR A 176 0.43 14.73 6.65
C THR A 176 0.22 14.68 5.14
N ASN A 177 -0.67 13.82 4.65
CA ASN A 177 -1.06 13.81 3.23
C ASN A 177 -2.58 13.71 3.10
N GLY A 178 -3.19 14.69 2.44
CA GLY A 178 -4.61 14.62 2.13
C GLY A 178 -5.55 14.93 3.29
N MET A 179 -5.04 15.45 4.41
CA MET A 179 -5.86 15.81 5.56
C MET A 179 -6.84 16.92 5.18
N MET A 180 -8.14 16.63 5.29
CA MET A 180 -9.23 17.53 4.94
C MET A 180 -10.19 17.65 6.12
N ILE A 181 -10.89 18.78 6.19
CA ILE A 181 -12.11 18.87 7.00
C ILE A 181 -13.11 17.85 6.42
N PRO A 182 -13.72 16.96 7.22
CA PRO A 182 -14.46 15.81 6.71
C PRO A 182 -15.51 16.11 5.63
N ASN A 183 -16.28 17.20 5.80
CA ASN A 183 -17.32 17.61 4.85
C ASN A 183 -16.79 18.07 3.47
N TYR A 184 -15.47 18.22 3.33
CA TYR A 184 -14.77 18.66 2.12
C TYR A 184 -13.76 17.60 1.64
N SER A 185 -14.02 16.33 1.94
CA SER A 185 -13.14 15.20 1.59
C SER A 185 -13.77 14.28 0.54
N LYS A 186 -14.55 14.80 -0.41
CA LYS A 186 -15.10 13.99 -1.52
C LYS A 186 -14.07 13.85 -2.64
N PRO A 187 -14.20 12.85 -3.54
CA PRO A 187 -13.26 12.67 -4.64
C PRO A 187 -13.03 13.91 -5.53
N ASP A 188 -14.10 14.67 -5.84
CA ASP A 188 -13.96 15.92 -6.61
C ASP A 188 -13.30 17.06 -5.80
N ASP A 189 -13.37 17.03 -4.46
CA ASP A 189 -12.62 17.96 -3.62
C ASP A 189 -11.12 17.67 -3.73
N TRP A 190 -10.73 16.39 -3.70
CA TRP A 190 -9.33 16.00 -3.94
C TRP A 190 -8.81 16.50 -5.29
N GLU A 191 -9.53 16.25 -6.38
CA GLU A 191 -9.13 16.69 -7.72
C GLU A 191 -8.90 18.21 -7.76
N ARG A 192 -9.82 18.99 -7.19
CA ARG A 192 -9.75 20.45 -7.13
C ARG A 192 -8.57 20.94 -6.27
N TYR A 193 -8.48 20.49 -5.03
CA TYR A 193 -7.47 21.00 -4.09
C TYR A 193 -6.05 20.51 -4.41
N ASN A 194 -5.91 19.36 -5.08
CA ASN A 194 -4.61 18.92 -5.59
C ASN A 194 -4.17 19.78 -6.79
N ALA A 195 -5.07 20.11 -7.72
CA ALA A 195 -4.76 21.03 -8.82
C ALA A 195 -4.42 22.45 -8.33
N LEU A 196 -5.04 22.91 -7.25
CA LEU A 196 -4.70 24.18 -6.58
C LEU A 196 -3.34 24.15 -5.87
N GLY A 197 -2.69 22.99 -5.72
CA GLY A 197 -1.38 22.86 -5.07
C GLY A 197 -1.43 22.89 -3.53
N VAL A 198 -2.57 22.55 -2.92
CA VAL A 198 -2.77 22.66 -1.45
C VAL A 198 -2.93 21.31 -0.75
N THR A 199 -3.06 20.20 -1.48
CA THR A 199 -3.15 18.86 -0.90
C THR A 199 -2.66 17.80 -1.88
N GLN A 200 -2.40 16.58 -1.41
CA GLN A 200 -2.01 15.45 -2.25
C GLN A 200 -2.52 14.12 -1.72
N TYR A 201 -2.63 13.15 -2.61
CA TYR A 201 -2.92 11.77 -2.23
C TYR A 201 -1.61 11.01 -2.01
N GLY A 202 -1.29 10.72 -0.75
CA GLY A 202 -0.06 10.00 -0.38
C GLY A 202 -0.18 8.47 -0.40
N GLN A 203 -1.35 7.94 -0.75
CA GLN A 203 -1.69 6.52 -0.58
C GLN A 203 -1.35 6.08 0.87
N MET A 204 -0.56 5.04 1.05
CA MET A 204 -0.03 4.55 2.30
C MET A 204 1.47 4.83 2.31
N THR A 205 2.25 4.13 1.49
CA THR A 205 3.72 4.20 1.54
C THR A 205 4.38 5.15 0.54
N ALA A 206 3.60 5.72 -0.39
CA ALA A 206 4.10 6.68 -1.38
C ALA A 206 4.49 8.00 -0.70
N GLY A 207 3.52 8.64 -0.03
CA GLY A 207 3.71 9.92 0.65
C GLY A 207 4.42 9.82 2.01
N SER A 208 4.63 8.61 2.55
CA SER A 208 5.31 8.37 3.83
C SER A 208 6.74 7.85 3.65
N TYR A 209 7.21 7.73 2.42
CA TYR A 209 8.58 7.35 2.09
C TYR A 209 8.94 5.94 2.60
N MET A 210 8.05 4.97 2.39
CA MET A 210 8.26 3.59 2.89
C MET A 210 7.86 2.51 1.87
N TYR A 211 7.83 2.85 0.58
CA TYR A 211 7.54 1.88 -0.47
C TYR A 211 8.83 1.13 -0.84
N ILE A 212 8.76 -0.20 -0.99
CA ILE A 212 9.94 -1.06 -1.24
C ILE A 212 9.74 -1.96 -2.47
N GLY A 213 9.00 -1.43 -3.44
CA GLY A 213 8.60 -2.20 -4.61
C GLY A 213 7.50 -3.22 -4.29
N PRO A 214 7.29 -4.16 -5.21
CA PRO A 214 6.05 -4.94 -5.23
C PRO A 214 6.12 -6.20 -4.34
N GLN A 215 7.26 -6.48 -3.71
CA GLN A 215 7.43 -7.61 -2.77
C GLN A 215 6.44 -7.57 -1.59
N GLY A 216 6.04 -6.38 -1.12
CA GLY A 216 5.03 -6.25 -0.07
C GLY A 216 3.68 -6.79 -0.48
N ILE A 217 3.30 -6.55 -1.73
CA ILE A 217 2.03 -7.05 -2.27
C ILE A 217 2.13 -8.55 -2.54
N VAL A 218 3.25 -9.06 -3.05
CA VAL A 218 3.46 -10.51 -3.24
C VAL A 218 3.34 -11.24 -1.91
N HIS A 219 3.97 -10.74 -0.84
CA HIS A 219 3.86 -11.31 0.51
C HIS A 219 2.40 -11.31 1.01
N GLY A 220 1.77 -10.14 1.10
CA GLY A 220 0.40 -10.02 1.61
C GLY A 220 -0.60 -10.86 0.82
N THR A 221 -0.42 -10.96 -0.50
CA THR A 221 -1.26 -11.79 -1.37
C THR A 221 -1.00 -13.27 -1.18
N THR A 222 0.25 -13.68 -0.97
CA THR A 222 0.58 -15.07 -0.63
C THR A 222 -0.12 -15.48 0.66
N ILE A 223 -0.01 -14.67 1.72
CA ILE A 223 -0.69 -14.92 3.01
C ILE A 223 -2.20 -14.99 2.83
N THR A 224 -2.78 -14.07 2.05
CA THR A 224 -4.23 -14.04 1.81
C THR A 224 -4.72 -15.30 1.07
N VAL A 225 -4.05 -15.68 -0.02
CA VAL A 225 -4.43 -16.84 -0.83
C VAL A 225 -4.23 -18.14 -0.05
N MET A 226 -3.13 -18.29 0.70
CA MET A 226 -2.90 -19.46 1.56
C MET A 226 -4.01 -19.63 2.59
N ASN A 227 -4.42 -18.55 3.26
CA ASN A 227 -5.49 -18.60 4.25
C ASN A 227 -6.89 -18.78 3.62
N ALA A 228 -7.17 -18.18 2.46
CA ALA A 228 -8.40 -18.43 1.71
C ALA A 228 -8.55 -19.91 1.31
N LEU A 229 -7.45 -20.51 0.83
CA LEU A 229 -7.41 -21.94 0.53
C LEU A 229 -7.61 -22.79 1.80
N ARG A 230 -6.97 -22.45 2.92
CA ARG A 230 -7.18 -23.16 4.20
C ARG A 230 -8.61 -23.08 4.72
N LYS A 231 -9.30 -21.95 4.53
CA LYS A 231 -10.73 -21.82 4.87
C LYS A 231 -11.62 -22.68 3.97
N LYS A 232 -11.26 -22.82 2.69
CA LYS A 232 -12.08 -23.51 1.71
C LYS A 232 -11.84 -25.03 1.67
N LEU A 233 -10.60 -25.46 1.87
CA LEU A 233 -10.16 -26.85 1.75
C LEU A 233 -10.25 -27.56 3.10
N LYS A 234 -10.30 -28.90 3.07
CA LYS A 234 -10.22 -29.68 4.29
C LYS A 234 -8.80 -29.64 4.86
N ALA A 235 -8.66 -29.74 6.18
CA ALA A 235 -7.35 -29.80 6.81
C ALA A 235 -6.49 -30.93 6.20
N GLY A 236 -5.27 -30.59 5.76
CA GLY A 236 -4.33 -31.52 5.11
C GLY A 236 -4.54 -31.74 3.61
N GLU A 237 -5.55 -31.12 2.99
CA GLU A 237 -5.75 -31.18 1.54
C GLU A 237 -4.70 -30.30 0.80
N ASP A 238 -4.16 -30.80 -0.32
CA ASP A 238 -3.16 -30.06 -1.11
C ASP A 238 -3.82 -28.93 -1.92
N THR A 239 -3.10 -27.81 -2.05
CA THR A 239 -3.51 -26.64 -2.85
C THR A 239 -3.24 -26.81 -4.34
N LYS A 240 -2.40 -27.79 -4.71
CA LYS A 240 -2.11 -28.12 -6.10
C LYS A 240 -3.35 -28.51 -6.89
N GLY A 241 -3.46 -28.01 -8.12
CA GLY A 241 -4.64 -28.23 -8.96
C GLY A 241 -5.89 -27.44 -8.55
N LYS A 242 -5.86 -26.67 -7.44
CA LYS A 242 -6.96 -25.79 -7.04
C LYS A 242 -6.87 -24.48 -7.81
N VAL A 243 -8.03 -23.97 -8.23
CA VAL A 243 -8.12 -22.75 -9.06
C VAL A 243 -8.37 -21.53 -8.19
N PHE A 244 -7.47 -20.55 -8.30
CA PHE A 244 -7.66 -19.17 -7.86
C PHE A 244 -7.95 -18.29 -9.08
N LEU A 245 -9.18 -17.80 -9.21
CA LEU A 245 -9.58 -16.89 -10.29
C LEU A 245 -9.59 -15.44 -9.78
N THR A 246 -8.92 -14.54 -10.49
CA THR A 246 -8.83 -13.12 -10.16
C THR A 246 -8.66 -12.23 -11.41
N SER A 247 -8.46 -10.93 -11.19
CA SER A 247 -8.35 -9.90 -12.21
C SER A 247 -7.28 -8.85 -11.88
N GLY A 248 -6.78 -8.21 -12.94
CA GLY A 248 -5.83 -7.11 -12.93
C GLY A 248 -4.38 -7.58 -12.86
N LEU A 249 -3.54 -7.06 -13.75
CA LEU A 249 -2.08 -7.21 -13.76
C LEU A 249 -1.33 -5.87 -13.67
N GLY A 250 -2.02 -4.84 -13.17
CA GLY A 250 -1.48 -3.52 -12.84
C GLY A 250 -0.45 -3.54 -11.71
N GLY A 251 -0.15 -2.36 -11.13
CA GLY A 251 0.96 -2.16 -10.18
C GLY A 251 0.99 -3.15 -9.01
N MET A 252 -0.12 -3.25 -8.28
CA MET A 252 -0.30 -4.16 -7.14
C MET A 252 -0.84 -5.53 -7.58
N SER A 253 -1.90 -5.55 -8.38
CA SER A 253 -2.60 -6.77 -8.77
C SER A 253 -1.77 -7.73 -9.64
N GLY A 254 -0.73 -7.23 -10.31
CA GLY A 254 0.26 -8.07 -11.01
C GLY A 254 1.00 -9.07 -10.12
N ALA A 255 0.98 -8.89 -8.80
CA ALA A 255 1.58 -9.82 -7.84
C ALA A 255 0.76 -11.11 -7.63
N GLN A 256 -0.53 -11.13 -7.98
CA GLN A 256 -1.44 -12.24 -7.68
C GLN A 256 -1.01 -13.57 -8.33
N PRO A 257 -0.65 -13.61 -9.63
CA PRO A 257 -0.04 -14.79 -10.26
C PRO A 257 1.14 -15.38 -9.48
N LYS A 258 2.09 -14.51 -9.10
CA LYS A 258 3.30 -14.92 -8.38
C LYS A 258 2.98 -15.43 -6.98
N ALA A 259 2.05 -14.78 -6.29
CA ALA A 259 1.57 -15.21 -4.97
C ALA A 259 0.86 -16.57 -5.05
N GLY A 260 0.06 -16.83 -6.07
CA GLY A 260 -0.56 -18.14 -6.29
C GLY A 260 0.47 -19.25 -6.55
N ASN A 261 1.55 -18.96 -7.28
CA ASN A 261 2.66 -19.90 -7.44
C ASN A 261 3.33 -20.23 -6.10
N ILE A 262 3.53 -19.23 -5.22
CA ILE A 262 4.10 -19.44 -3.88
C ILE A 262 3.12 -20.19 -2.96
N ALA A 263 1.81 -19.91 -3.08
CA ALA A 263 0.72 -20.61 -2.39
C ALA A 263 0.42 -22.00 -3.00
N ARG A 264 1.09 -22.36 -4.10
CA ARG A 264 1.04 -23.65 -4.80
C ARG A 264 -0.33 -24.00 -5.39
N CYS A 265 -1.04 -23.01 -5.96
CA CYS A 265 -2.29 -23.22 -6.68
C CYS A 265 -2.16 -22.87 -8.17
N ILE A 266 -3.22 -23.14 -8.94
CA ILE A 266 -3.36 -22.61 -10.31
C ILE A 266 -3.98 -21.22 -10.20
N THR A 267 -3.30 -20.20 -10.72
CA THR A 267 -3.88 -18.85 -10.81
C THR A 267 -4.37 -18.61 -12.22
N VAL A 268 -5.60 -18.14 -12.35
CA VAL A 268 -6.10 -17.56 -13.60
C VAL A 268 -6.37 -16.08 -13.36
N CYS A 269 -5.70 -15.21 -14.11
CA CYS A 269 -5.83 -13.76 -13.95
C CYS A 269 -6.21 -13.09 -15.27
N ALA A 270 -7.33 -12.38 -15.31
CA ALA A 270 -7.70 -11.56 -16.47
C ALA A 270 -7.09 -10.16 -16.41
N GLU A 271 -6.61 -9.66 -17.55
CA GLU A 271 -6.15 -8.28 -17.72
C GLU A 271 -6.54 -7.80 -19.12
N VAL A 272 -7.20 -6.65 -19.20
CA VAL A 272 -7.65 -6.09 -20.48
C VAL A 272 -6.53 -5.32 -21.20
N ASN A 273 -5.54 -4.81 -20.46
CA ASN A 273 -4.40 -4.09 -21.02
C ASN A 273 -3.28 -5.07 -21.42
N PRO A 274 -3.02 -5.28 -22.72
CA PRO A 274 -1.99 -6.22 -23.19
C PRO A 274 -0.60 -5.86 -22.66
N ASP A 275 -0.27 -4.57 -22.56
CA ASP A 275 1.04 -4.12 -22.09
C ASP A 275 1.30 -4.53 -20.65
N ALA A 276 0.27 -4.47 -19.80
CA ALA A 276 0.36 -4.91 -18.42
C ALA A 276 0.59 -6.43 -18.34
N ALA A 277 -0.18 -7.21 -19.09
CA ALA A 277 -0.05 -8.67 -19.15
C ALA A 277 1.34 -9.11 -19.66
N HIS A 278 1.79 -8.56 -20.79
CA HIS A 278 3.11 -8.84 -21.35
C HIS A 278 4.25 -8.42 -20.41
N LYS A 279 4.11 -7.28 -19.72
CA LYS A 279 5.09 -6.84 -18.72
C LYS A 279 5.23 -7.86 -17.59
N ARG A 280 4.12 -8.37 -17.05
CA ARG A 280 4.16 -9.38 -15.95
C ARG A 280 4.71 -10.73 -16.41
N HIS A 281 4.40 -11.13 -17.64
CA HIS A 281 5.01 -12.33 -18.21
C HIS A 281 6.52 -12.18 -18.39
N LYS A 282 7.00 -11.05 -18.95
CA LYS A 282 8.44 -10.76 -19.10
C LYS A 282 9.17 -10.72 -17.76
N GLN A 283 8.49 -10.33 -16.68
CA GLN A 283 9.04 -10.34 -15.32
C GLN A 283 9.12 -11.76 -14.70
N GLY A 284 8.54 -12.78 -15.34
CA GLY A 284 8.42 -14.13 -14.79
C GLY A 284 7.40 -14.21 -13.64
N TRP A 285 6.44 -13.29 -13.61
CA TRP A 285 5.37 -13.26 -12.62
C TRP A 285 4.14 -14.00 -13.11
N VAL A 286 3.94 -14.02 -14.43
CA VAL A 286 2.96 -14.84 -15.14
C VAL A 286 3.70 -15.88 -15.97
N ASP A 287 3.27 -17.13 -15.90
CA ASP A 287 3.92 -18.25 -16.61
C ASP A 287 3.45 -18.34 -18.07
N GLU A 288 2.15 -18.21 -18.32
CA GLU A 288 1.55 -18.35 -19.67
C GLU A 288 0.53 -17.24 -19.97
N LEU A 289 0.45 -16.80 -21.23
CA LEU A 289 -0.48 -15.79 -21.73
C LEU A 289 -1.46 -16.38 -22.75
N PHE A 290 -2.72 -15.97 -22.68
CA PHE A 290 -3.78 -16.38 -23.60
C PHE A 290 -4.61 -15.17 -24.05
N GLU A 291 -4.80 -15.03 -25.36
CA GLU A 291 -5.79 -14.10 -25.95
C GLU A 291 -7.08 -14.82 -26.37
N ASP A 292 -7.01 -16.15 -26.46
CA ASP A 292 -8.10 -17.03 -26.89
C ASP A 292 -8.60 -17.83 -25.68
N ILE A 293 -9.82 -17.52 -25.24
CA ILE A 293 -10.43 -18.14 -24.07
C ILE A 293 -10.65 -19.65 -24.24
N ASP A 294 -10.86 -20.15 -25.46
CA ASP A 294 -11.06 -21.58 -25.70
C ASP A 294 -9.76 -22.36 -25.46
N LYS A 295 -8.63 -21.80 -25.89
CA LYS A 295 -7.30 -22.37 -25.60
C LYS A 295 -6.98 -22.33 -24.11
N LEU A 296 -7.32 -21.24 -23.44
CA LEU A 296 -7.16 -21.10 -21.99
C LEU A 296 -7.95 -22.17 -21.23
N VAL A 297 -9.22 -22.39 -21.61
CA VAL A 297 -10.09 -23.41 -20.98
C VAL A 297 -9.49 -24.81 -21.13
N VAL A 298 -8.99 -25.16 -22.32
CA VAL A 298 -8.31 -26.46 -22.55
C VAL A 298 -7.07 -26.59 -21.68
N ARG A 299 -6.23 -25.54 -21.63
CA ARG A 299 -5.02 -25.52 -20.80
C ARG A 299 -5.33 -25.66 -19.31
N LEU A 300 -6.33 -24.93 -18.82
CA LEU A 300 -6.75 -24.94 -17.42
C LEU A 300 -7.25 -26.33 -17.01
N LYS A 301 -8.09 -26.97 -17.82
CA LYS A 301 -8.56 -28.34 -17.56
C LYS A 301 -7.39 -29.33 -17.46
N SER A 302 -6.38 -29.20 -18.32
CA SER A 302 -5.15 -29.98 -18.23
C SER A 302 -4.36 -29.70 -16.95
N ALA A 303 -4.18 -28.42 -16.58
CA ALA A 303 -3.46 -28.02 -15.37
C ALA A 303 -4.10 -28.58 -14.10
N ILE A 304 -5.44 -28.54 -14.02
CA ILE A 304 -6.22 -29.10 -12.92
C ILE A 304 -6.00 -30.61 -12.84
N ALA A 305 -6.12 -31.33 -13.96
CA ALA A 305 -5.96 -32.78 -14.00
C ALA A 305 -4.55 -33.25 -13.61
N GLN A 306 -3.52 -32.46 -13.95
CA GLN A 306 -2.12 -32.72 -13.62
C GLN A 306 -1.69 -32.17 -12.26
N GLN A 307 -2.60 -31.50 -11.53
CA GLN A 307 -2.33 -30.86 -10.25
C GLN A 307 -1.11 -29.91 -10.31
N GLU A 308 -1.05 -29.11 -11.37
CA GLU A 308 0.05 -28.18 -11.60
C GLU A 308 0.01 -26.98 -10.64
N VAL A 309 1.16 -26.31 -10.54
CA VAL A 309 1.30 -24.96 -9.98
C VAL A 309 1.71 -24.07 -11.14
N VAL A 310 0.76 -23.30 -11.66
CA VAL A 310 0.96 -22.48 -12.86
C VAL A 310 0.06 -21.26 -12.82
N SER A 311 0.56 -20.14 -13.32
CA SER A 311 -0.20 -18.92 -13.52
C SER A 311 -0.52 -18.68 -15.00
N LEU A 312 -1.81 -18.63 -15.32
CA LEU A 312 -2.35 -18.43 -16.65
C LEU A 312 -3.01 -17.05 -16.70
N ALA A 313 -2.51 -16.13 -17.52
CA ALA A 313 -3.17 -14.84 -17.70
C ALA A 313 -3.97 -14.80 -19.01
N TYR A 314 -5.17 -14.22 -18.93
CA TYR A 314 -6.05 -13.96 -20.06
C TYR A 314 -6.01 -12.48 -20.42
N ILE A 315 -5.62 -12.17 -21.65
CA ILE A 315 -5.68 -10.82 -22.20
C ILE A 315 -7.12 -10.59 -22.68
N GLY A 316 -7.96 -10.09 -21.76
CA GLY A 316 -9.39 -9.96 -21.95
C GLY A 316 -10.12 -9.62 -20.65
N ASN A 317 -11.45 -9.64 -20.66
CA ASN A 317 -12.23 -9.23 -19.51
C ASN A 317 -12.43 -10.37 -18.50
N VAL A 318 -12.37 -10.08 -17.20
CA VAL A 318 -12.61 -11.07 -16.14
C VAL A 318 -14.03 -11.63 -16.17
N VAL A 319 -15.00 -10.83 -16.61
CA VAL A 319 -16.40 -11.27 -16.73
C VAL A 319 -16.53 -12.42 -17.73
N ASP A 320 -15.76 -12.39 -18.82
CA ASP A 320 -15.74 -13.48 -19.81
C ASP A 320 -15.27 -14.79 -19.15
N LEU A 321 -14.25 -14.74 -18.28
CA LEU A 321 -13.76 -15.93 -17.56
C LEU A 321 -14.80 -16.47 -16.59
N TRP A 322 -15.42 -15.61 -15.77
CA TRP A 322 -16.43 -16.04 -14.80
C TRP A 322 -17.63 -16.69 -15.49
N GLU A 323 -18.15 -16.07 -16.54
CA GLU A 323 -19.28 -16.59 -17.31
C GLU A 323 -18.88 -17.91 -18.01
N ARG A 324 -17.75 -17.94 -18.71
CA ARG A 324 -17.28 -19.14 -19.44
C ARG A 324 -16.99 -20.31 -18.51
N PHE A 325 -16.36 -20.09 -17.36
CA PHE A 325 -16.06 -21.16 -16.41
C PHE A 325 -17.32 -21.75 -15.78
N TYR A 326 -18.37 -20.94 -15.63
CA TYR A 326 -19.66 -21.44 -15.15
C TYR A 326 -20.31 -22.40 -16.16
N GLU A 327 -20.29 -22.05 -17.45
CA GLU A 327 -20.81 -22.86 -18.55
C GLU A 327 -20.04 -24.17 -18.72
N GLU A 328 -18.72 -24.11 -18.63
CA GLU A 328 -17.81 -25.25 -18.79
C GLU A 328 -17.69 -26.13 -17.53
N GLU A 329 -18.47 -25.84 -16.49
CA GLU A 329 -18.47 -26.51 -15.19
C GLU A 329 -17.09 -26.59 -14.52
N ILE A 330 -16.24 -25.58 -14.75
CA ILE A 330 -14.92 -25.47 -14.12
C ILE A 330 -15.11 -24.92 -12.71
N PHE A 331 -14.75 -25.74 -11.71
CA PHE A 331 -14.88 -25.35 -10.32
C PHE A 331 -13.77 -24.37 -9.90
N VAL A 332 -14.14 -23.11 -9.68
CA VAL A 332 -13.28 -22.10 -9.06
C VAL A 332 -13.24 -22.36 -7.55
N THR A 333 -12.07 -22.70 -7.01
CA THR A 333 -11.93 -22.99 -5.57
C THR A 333 -11.99 -21.69 -4.77
N VAL A 334 -11.19 -20.71 -5.17
CA VAL A 334 -11.11 -19.38 -4.58
C VAL A 334 -11.28 -18.33 -5.67
N GLY A 335 -12.09 -17.32 -5.44
CA GLY A 335 -12.33 -16.20 -6.35
C GLY A 335 -12.06 -14.85 -5.68
N SER A 336 -11.54 -13.89 -6.44
CA SER A 336 -11.45 -12.50 -6.01
C SER A 336 -11.43 -11.54 -7.21
N ASP A 337 -11.28 -10.24 -6.94
CA ASP A 337 -11.09 -9.19 -7.93
C ASP A 337 -10.12 -8.13 -7.39
N GLN A 338 -9.20 -7.67 -8.23
CA GLN A 338 -8.27 -6.59 -7.87
C GLN A 338 -8.16 -5.52 -8.97
N THR A 339 -9.26 -5.30 -9.70
CA THR A 339 -9.40 -4.13 -10.59
C THR A 339 -9.40 -2.83 -9.77
N SER A 340 -9.26 -1.67 -10.41
CA SER A 340 -9.09 -0.38 -9.71
C SER A 340 -10.41 0.35 -9.49
N LEU A 341 -11.29 -0.27 -8.69
CA LEU A 341 -12.63 0.25 -8.36
C LEU A 341 -12.64 1.45 -7.41
N HIS A 342 -11.48 1.88 -6.90
CA HIS A 342 -11.32 3.19 -6.27
C HIS A 342 -11.35 4.36 -7.28
N ASN A 343 -11.24 4.08 -8.58
CA ASN A 343 -11.39 5.05 -9.68
C ASN A 343 -12.05 4.41 -10.92
N PRO A 344 -13.30 3.95 -10.82
CA PRO A 344 -13.92 3.12 -11.85
C PRO A 344 -14.26 3.90 -13.13
N TRP A 345 -14.35 5.23 -13.05
CA TRP A 345 -14.79 6.09 -14.16
C TRP A 345 -13.66 6.59 -15.06
N SER A 346 -12.40 6.46 -14.63
CA SER A 346 -11.23 7.02 -15.34
C SER A 346 -10.22 5.94 -15.74
N GLY A 347 -10.72 4.78 -16.18
CA GLY A 347 -9.88 3.66 -16.63
C GLY A 347 -9.42 2.72 -15.52
N GLY A 348 -10.07 2.72 -14.36
CA GLY A 348 -9.83 1.75 -13.30
C GLY A 348 -10.56 0.42 -13.49
N TYR A 349 -11.68 0.42 -14.23
CA TYR A 349 -12.46 -0.77 -14.59
C TYR A 349 -12.96 -0.67 -16.02
N TYR A 350 -12.88 -1.77 -16.76
CA TYR A 350 -13.19 -1.77 -18.18
C TYR A 350 -14.46 -2.59 -18.45
N PRO A 351 -15.40 -2.03 -19.22
CA PRO A 351 -16.65 -2.71 -19.54
C PRO A 351 -16.40 -3.95 -20.41
N VAL A 352 -17.15 -5.02 -20.14
CA VAL A 352 -17.10 -6.25 -20.94
C VAL A 352 -17.72 -6.02 -22.32
N GLY A 353 -17.17 -6.66 -23.35
CA GLY A 353 -17.62 -6.54 -24.74
C GLY A 353 -17.08 -5.34 -25.52
N LEU A 354 -16.22 -4.52 -24.91
CA LEU A 354 -15.47 -3.45 -25.58
C LEU A 354 -13.97 -3.77 -25.57
N GLY A 355 -13.28 -3.43 -26.67
CA GLY A 355 -11.82 -3.54 -26.72
C GLY A 355 -11.14 -2.50 -25.83
N PHE A 356 -9.90 -2.76 -25.39
CA PHE A 356 -9.14 -1.86 -24.51
C PHE A 356 -8.97 -0.45 -25.09
N GLU A 357 -8.57 -0.33 -26.37
CA GLU A 357 -8.41 0.96 -27.04
C GLU A 357 -9.74 1.69 -27.21
N GLU A 358 -10.81 0.95 -27.54
CA GLU A 358 -12.16 1.50 -27.68
C GLU A 358 -12.69 2.05 -26.36
N ALA A 359 -12.51 1.31 -25.27
CA ALA A 359 -12.87 1.76 -23.93
C ALA A 359 -12.08 3.01 -23.52
N ASN A 360 -10.77 3.06 -23.83
CA ASN A 360 -9.94 4.25 -23.56
C ASN A 360 -10.40 5.48 -24.35
N ARG A 361 -10.80 5.32 -25.61
CA ARG A 361 -11.40 6.39 -26.39
C ARG A 361 -12.71 6.88 -25.76
N MET A 362 -13.57 5.95 -25.34
CA MET A 362 -14.86 6.26 -24.70
C MET A 362 -14.72 7.04 -23.39
N ILE A 363 -13.68 6.77 -22.58
CA ILE A 363 -13.41 7.55 -21.36
C ILE A 363 -13.24 9.06 -21.68
N ALA A 364 -12.59 9.38 -22.80
CA ALA A 364 -12.31 10.77 -23.19
C ALA A 364 -13.48 11.41 -23.95
N GLU A 365 -14.09 10.66 -24.87
CA GLU A 365 -15.07 11.20 -25.82
C GLU A 365 -16.51 11.11 -25.28
N GLU A 366 -16.83 10.06 -24.52
CA GLU A 366 -18.19 9.73 -24.06
C GLU A 366 -18.22 9.24 -22.59
N PRO A 367 -17.73 10.04 -21.62
CA PRO A 367 -17.50 9.58 -20.23
C PRO A 367 -18.77 9.09 -19.51
N GLU A 368 -19.94 9.69 -19.80
CA GLU A 368 -21.21 9.24 -19.21
C GLU A 368 -21.65 7.87 -19.75
N LEU A 369 -21.42 7.60 -21.04
CA LEU A 369 -21.68 6.29 -21.63
C LEU A 369 -20.72 5.25 -21.08
N PHE A 370 -19.43 5.59 -20.96
CA PHE A 370 -18.44 4.71 -20.33
C PHE A 370 -18.88 4.30 -18.91
N LYS A 371 -19.29 5.28 -18.10
CA LYS A 371 -19.81 5.06 -16.75
C LYS A 371 -21.02 4.14 -16.73
N GLN A 372 -21.96 4.32 -17.66
CA GLN A 372 -23.10 3.42 -17.80
C GLN A 372 -22.65 1.98 -18.10
N LYS A 373 -21.73 1.80 -19.05
CA LYS A 373 -21.20 0.49 -19.46
C LYS A 373 -20.44 -0.21 -18.34
N VAL A 374 -19.68 0.53 -17.55
CA VAL A 374 -19.02 0.02 -16.34
C VAL A 374 -20.05 -0.50 -15.35
N LYS A 375 -21.12 0.24 -15.06
CA LYS A 375 -22.18 -0.21 -14.15
C LYS A 375 -22.88 -1.47 -14.64
N GLU A 376 -23.22 -1.53 -15.92
CA GLU A 376 -23.79 -2.74 -16.56
C GLU A 376 -22.86 -3.95 -16.40
N THR A 377 -21.56 -3.74 -16.56
CA THR A 377 -20.54 -4.79 -16.40
C THR A 377 -20.41 -5.26 -14.96
N LEU A 378 -20.45 -4.36 -13.96
CA LEU A 378 -20.39 -4.73 -12.55
C LEU A 378 -21.56 -5.61 -12.12
N VAL A 379 -22.77 -5.32 -12.63
CA VAL A 379 -23.95 -6.15 -12.38
C VAL A 379 -23.72 -7.57 -12.91
N ARG A 380 -23.29 -7.71 -14.18
CA ARG A 380 -22.97 -9.01 -14.77
C ARG A 380 -21.86 -9.76 -14.05
N HIS A 381 -20.80 -9.04 -13.63
CA HIS A 381 -19.69 -9.63 -12.91
C HIS A 381 -20.15 -10.27 -11.59
N VAL A 382 -20.94 -9.53 -10.81
CA VAL A 382 -21.52 -10.04 -9.55
C VAL A 382 -22.49 -11.19 -9.80
N GLU A 383 -23.34 -11.12 -10.84
CA GLU A 383 -24.24 -12.23 -11.17
C GLU A 383 -23.47 -13.53 -11.46
N ALA A 384 -22.35 -13.46 -12.17
CA ALA A 384 -21.50 -14.62 -12.42
C ALA A 384 -20.84 -15.13 -11.12
N ILE A 385 -20.32 -14.24 -10.27
CA ILE A 385 -19.78 -14.60 -8.95
C ILE A 385 -20.86 -15.30 -8.09
N ASN A 386 -22.07 -14.76 -8.04
CA ASN A 386 -23.21 -15.34 -7.30
C ASN A 386 -23.54 -16.77 -7.76
N LYS A 387 -23.43 -17.04 -9.06
CA LYS A 387 -23.60 -18.38 -9.63
C LYS A 387 -22.50 -19.36 -9.19
N HIS A 388 -21.25 -18.91 -9.13
CA HIS A 388 -20.11 -19.73 -8.68
C HIS A 388 -20.13 -19.98 -7.18
N THR A 389 -20.45 -18.98 -6.37
CA THR A 389 -20.54 -19.11 -4.91
C THR A 389 -21.69 -20.02 -4.51
N ALA A 390 -22.80 -20.01 -5.25
CA ALA A 390 -23.88 -21.00 -5.11
C ALA A 390 -23.43 -22.45 -5.39
N ARG A 391 -22.35 -22.65 -6.18
CA ARG A 391 -21.69 -23.97 -6.38
C ARG A 391 -20.58 -24.24 -5.36
N GLY A 392 -20.34 -23.33 -4.43
CA GLY A 392 -19.39 -23.49 -3.34
C GLY A 392 -18.04 -22.80 -3.55
N THR A 393 -17.86 -21.93 -4.55
CA THR A 393 -16.66 -21.08 -4.62
C THR A 393 -16.55 -20.19 -3.38
N TYR A 394 -15.36 -20.09 -2.81
CA TYR A 394 -15.07 -19.08 -1.78
C TYR A 394 -14.65 -17.78 -2.47
N PHE A 395 -15.53 -16.77 -2.47
CA PHE A 395 -15.24 -15.45 -3.02
C PHE A 395 -14.99 -14.45 -1.90
N PHE A 396 -14.01 -13.57 -2.10
CA PHE A 396 -13.74 -12.46 -1.19
C PHE A 396 -13.37 -11.19 -1.95
N ASP A 397 -13.75 -10.02 -1.41
CA ASP A 397 -13.34 -8.70 -1.92
C ASP A 397 -11.91 -8.38 -1.49
N TYR A 398 -11.05 -7.95 -2.43
CA TYR A 398 -9.64 -7.66 -2.16
C TYR A 398 -9.40 -6.25 -1.59
N GLY A 399 -10.43 -5.58 -1.08
CA GLY A 399 -10.35 -4.23 -0.55
C GLY A 399 -10.07 -3.17 -1.62
N ASN A 400 -10.58 -3.39 -2.84
CA ASN A 400 -10.46 -2.50 -3.99
C ASN A 400 -11.72 -1.68 -4.26
N ALA A 401 -12.71 -1.75 -3.35
CA ALA A 401 -14.07 -1.19 -3.48
C ALA A 401 -14.98 -1.89 -4.49
N PHE A 402 -14.68 -3.14 -4.88
CA PHE A 402 -15.51 -3.90 -5.82
C PHE A 402 -16.95 -4.05 -5.32
N LEU A 403 -17.17 -4.55 -4.11
CA LEU A 403 -18.53 -4.72 -3.56
C LEU A 403 -19.24 -3.38 -3.36
N LEU A 404 -18.52 -2.35 -2.90
CA LEU A 404 -19.06 -1.01 -2.67
C LEU A 404 -19.59 -0.37 -3.96
N GLU A 405 -18.76 -0.33 -5.00
CA GLU A 405 -19.16 0.26 -6.29
C GLU A 405 -20.15 -0.62 -7.04
N SER A 406 -20.07 -1.94 -6.92
CA SER A 406 -21.08 -2.85 -7.47
C SER A 406 -22.45 -2.62 -6.81
N GLY A 407 -22.48 -2.44 -5.48
CA GLY A 407 -23.69 -2.05 -4.76
C GLY A 407 -24.24 -0.70 -5.24
N ARG A 408 -23.37 0.31 -5.43
CA ARG A 408 -23.73 1.62 -6.02
C ARG A 408 -24.25 1.50 -7.47
N ALA A 409 -23.82 0.47 -8.20
CA ALA A 409 -24.29 0.16 -9.56
C ALA A 409 -25.61 -0.63 -9.58
N GLY A 410 -26.10 -1.12 -8.43
CA GLY A 410 -27.33 -1.91 -8.33
C GLY A 410 -27.12 -3.42 -8.46
N ALA A 411 -25.89 -3.91 -8.31
CA ALA A 411 -25.60 -5.34 -8.31
C ALA A 411 -26.08 -6.03 -7.03
N ASP A 412 -26.37 -7.34 -7.13
CA ASP A 412 -26.89 -8.15 -6.03
C ASP A 412 -25.78 -8.60 -5.05
N VAL A 413 -25.21 -7.62 -4.33
CA VAL A 413 -24.08 -7.81 -3.39
C VAL A 413 -24.48 -7.76 -1.90
N PHE A 414 -25.70 -7.33 -1.57
CA PHE A 414 -26.14 -7.13 -0.19
C PHE A 414 -26.74 -8.39 0.42
N ALA A 415 -26.42 -8.65 1.69
CA ALA A 415 -27.01 -9.70 2.49
C ALA A 415 -28.50 -9.42 2.78
N VAL A 416 -29.19 -10.38 3.41
CA VAL A 416 -30.64 -10.30 3.69
C VAL A 416 -30.99 -9.09 4.57
N ASN A 417 -30.06 -8.62 5.41
CA ASN A 417 -30.25 -7.44 6.25
C ASN A 417 -30.16 -6.11 5.48
N GLY A 418 -29.84 -6.13 4.18
CA GLY A 418 -29.77 -4.96 3.30
C GLY A 418 -28.65 -3.96 3.61
N THR A 419 -27.77 -4.26 4.56
CA THR A 419 -26.72 -3.35 5.03
C THR A 419 -25.33 -3.94 4.87
N ASP A 420 -25.16 -5.22 5.19
CA ASP A 420 -23.90 -5.92 5.00
C ASP A 420 -23.80 -6.51 3.58
N PHE A 421 -22.57 -6.76 3.13
CA PHE A 421 -22.34 -7.49 1.89
C PHE A 421 -22.49 -9.01 2.10
N ARG A 422 -22.89 -9.73 1.05
CA ARG A 422 -22.92 -11.21 1.04
C ARG A 422 -21.54 -11.84 1.10
N TYR A 423 -20.54 -11.12 0.63
CA TYR A 423 -19.16 -11.57 0.59
C TYR A 423 -18.32 -10.70 1.51
N SER A 424 -17.47 -11.35 2.28
CA SER A 424 -16.51 -10.67 3.14
C SER A 424 -15.38 -10.07 2.33
N SER A 425 -14.80 -8.97 2.82
CA SER A 425 -13.47 -8.59 2.37
C SER A 425 -12.42 -9.59 2.90
N TYR A 426 -11.26 -9.66 2.24
CA TYR A 426 -10.14 -10.46 2.72
C TYR A 426 -9.69 -10.04 4.12
N VAL A 427 -9.84 -8.77 4.51
CA VAL A 427 -9.55 -8.38 5.90
C VAL A 427 -10.65 -8.87 6.84
N GLN A 428 -11.91 -8.72 6.45
CA GLN A 428 -13.03 -9.05 7.31
C GLN A 428 -12.99 -10.51 7.78
N ASP A 429 -12.70 -11.43 6.85
CA ASP A 429 -12.75 -12.87 7.13
C ASP A 429 -11.37 -13.52 7.29
N ILE A 430 -10.31 -12.96 6.70
CA ILE A 430 -8.97 -13.55 6.71
C ILE A 430 -8.01 -12.73 7.58
N LEU A 431 -7.51 -11.60 7.09
CA LEU A 431 -6.39 -10.91 7.77
C LEU A 431 -6.77 -10.31 9.12
N GLY A 432 -7.99 -9.84 9.30
CA GLY A 432 -8.50 -9.33 10.56
C GLY A 432 -8.39 -10.38 11.67
N PRO A 433 -9.21 -11.45 11.62
CA PRO A 433 -9.21 -12.46 12.67
C PRO A 433 -7.93 -13.30 12.72
N MET A 434 -7.29 -13.58 11.58
CA MET A 434 -6.12 -14.49 11.56
C MET A 434 -4.78 -13.78 11.75
N CYS A 435 -4.69 -12.47 11.51
CA CYS A 435 -3.44 -11.71 11.62
C CYS A 435 -3.57 -10.51 12.55
N PHE A 436 -4.32 -9.48 12.16
CA PHE A 436 -4.35 -8.18 12.84
C PHE A 436 -4.85 -8.28 14.28
N ASP A 437 -5.87 -9.09 14.53
CA ASP A 437 -6.41 -9.27 15.87
C ASP A 437 -5.39 -9.95 16.80
N TYR A 438 -4.39 -10.67 16.27
CA TYR A 438 -3.22 -11.17 17.01
C TYR A 438 -1.98 -10.25 16.97
N GLY A 439 -2.09 -9.08 16.34
CA GLY A 439 -0.99 -8.13 16.18
C GLY A 439 -0.07 -8.39 14.99
N PHE A 440 -0.29 -9.47 14.23
CA PHE A 440 0.51 -9.75 13.04
C PHE A 440 0.16 -8.77 11.92
N GLY A 441 1.17 -8.13 11.38
CA GLY A 441 1.03 -7.22 10.25
C GLY A 441 2.38 -6.83 9.67
N PRO A 442 2.40 -5.96 8.65
CA PRO A 442 3.60 -5.70 7.86
C PRO A 442 4.74 -5.18 8.72
N PHE A 443 5.85 -5.92 8.73
CA PHE A 443 7.11 -5.50 9.28
C PHE A 443 8.14 -5.46 8.16
N ARG A 444 8.60 -4.26 7.83
CA ARG A 444 9.47 -4.00 6.68
C ARG A 444 10.79 -3.42 7.15
N TRP A 445 11.84 -3.70 6.40
CA TRP A 445 13.11 -3.04 6.62
C TRP A 445 13.87 -2.77 5.32
N VAL A 446 14.79 -1.82 5.40
CA VAL A 446 15.69 -1.41 4.32
C VAL A 446 17.12 -1.30 4.85
N CYS A 447 18.05 -2.01 4.22
CA CYS A 447 19.47 -1.94 4.50
C CYS A 447 20.05 -0.67 3.86
N THR A 448 20.42 0.32 4.68
CA THR A 448 20.83 1.64 4.17
C THR A 448 22.23 1.65 3.53
N SER A 449 22.94 0.52 3.58
CA SER A 449 24.19 0.30 2.85
C SER A 449 23.99 0.08 1.35
N GLY A 450 22.80 -0.34 0.93
CA GLY A 450 22.54 -0.78 -0.45
C GLY A 450 23.17 -2.13 -0.80
N LEU A 451 23.72 -2.87 0.17
CA LEU A 451 24.38 -4.16 -0.06
C LEU A 451 23.42 -5.35 0.05
N GLU A 452 23.45 -6.25 -0.94
CA GLU A 452 22.69 -7.50 -0.90
C GLU A 452 23.12 -8.40 0.27
N ALA A 453 24.41 -8.38 0.64
CA ALA A 453 24.93 -9.15 1.76
C ALA A 453 24.31 -8.74 3.11
N ASP A 454 24.06 -7.44 3.31
CA ASP A 454 23.35 -6.96 4.51
C ASP A 454 21.90 -7.46 4.49
N LEU A 455 21.24 -7.49 3.34
CA LEU A 455 19.88 -8.02 3.20
C LEU A 455 19.82 -9.51 3.53
N GLN A 456 20.76 -10.31 2.99
CA GLN A 456 20.87 -11.74 3.28
C GLN A 456 21.08 -12.00 4.77
N LEU A 457 21.93 -11.19 5.43
CA LEU A 457 22.12 -11.29 6.87
C LEU A 457 20.85 -10.92 7.65
N THR A 458 20.14 -9.85 7.25
CA THR A 458 18.86 -9.51 7.90
C THR A 458 17.79 -10.58 7.69
N ASP A 459 17.72 -11.21 6.52
CA ASP A 459 16.82 -12.34 6.25
C ASP A 459 17.14 -13.52 7.18
N GLN A 460 18.43 -13.83 7.38
CA GLN A 460 18.87 -14.88 8.30
C GLN A 460 18.50 -14.55 9.76
N LEU A 461 18.82 -13.34 10.23
CA LEU A 461 18.53 -12.92 11.61
C LEU A 461 17.02 -12.91 11.89
N ALA A 462 16.20 -12.45 10.94
CA ALA A 462 14.75 -12.50 11.08
C ALA A 462 14.24 -13.94 11.14
N LEU A 463 14.77 -14.84 10.30
CA LEU A 463 14.42 -16.26 10.32
C LEU A 463 14.79 -16.93 11.66
N GLU A 464 15.99 -16.66 12.19
CA GLU A 464 16.43 -17.18 13.50
C GLU A 464 15.44 -16.78 14.60
N VAL A 465 15.09 -15.49 14.69
CA VAL A 465 14.12 -15.00 15.68
C VAL A 465 12.74 -15.64 15.51
N MET A 466 12.24 -15.76 14.28
CA MET A 466 10.92 -16.34 14.03
C MET A 466 10.87 -17.84 14.41
N LEU A 467 11.95 -18.60 14.17
CA LEU A 467 12.06 -20.00 14.58
C LEU A 467 12.12 -20.14 16.11
N GLU A 468 12.85 -19.26 16.79
CA GLU A 468 12.87 -19.22 18.27
C GLU A 468 11.47 -18.93 18.82
N LEU A 469 10.76 -17.97 18.25
CA LEU A 469 9.40 -17.63 18.68
C LEU A 469 8.40 -18.77 18.44
N GLN A 470 8.53 -19.47 17.31
CA GLN A 470 7.66 -20.59 16.98
C GLN A 470 7.73 -21.72 18.01
N ALA A 471 8.89 -21.96 18.63
CA ALA A 471 9.08 -23.06 19.57
C ALA A 471 8.19 -22.94 20.83
N ASP A 472 7.94 -21.72 21.29
CA ASP A 472 7.18 -21.42 22.50
C ASP A 472 5.84 -20.69 22.21
N ALA A 473 5.46 -20.58 20.93
CA ALA A 473 4.28 -19.85 20.51
C ALA A 473 2.98 -20.57 20.93
N PRO A 474 1.95 -19.83 21.39
CA PRO A 474 0.65 -20.41 21.61
C PRO A 474 0.02 -20.82 20.28
N GLN A 475 -0.80 -21.89 20.33
CA GLN A 475 -1.33 -22.60 19.17
C GLN A 475 -2.01 -21.67 18.14
N GLU A 476 -2.65 -20.61 18.62
CA GLU A 476 -3.39 -19.62 17.84
C GLU A 476 -2.53 -18.86 16.82
N ILE A 477 -1.24 -18.67 17.11
CA ILE A 477 -0.34 -17.88 16.26
C ILE A 477 0.71 -18.71 15.53
N VAL A 478 0.82 -20.02 15.84
CA VAL A 478 1.81 -20.92 15.20
C VAL A 478 1.68 -20.88 13.68
N GLN A 479 0.45 -20.91 13.15
CA GLN A 479 0.21 -20.87 11.71
C GLN A 479 0.75 -19.59 11.05
N GLN A 480 0.60 -18.43 11.72
CA GLN A 480 1.09 -17.16 11.20
C GLN A 480 2.63 -17.12 11.19
N LEU A 481 3.27 -17.68 12.22
CA LEU A 481 4.73 -17.83 12.24
C LEU A 481 5.20 -18.75 11.11
N GLU A 482 4.56 -19.90 10.91
CA GLU A 482 4.89 -20.85 9.84
C GLU A 482 4.84 -20.22 8.46
N ASP A 483 3.76 -19.49 8.14
CA ASP A 483 3.59 -18.85 6.85
C ASP A 483 4.72 -17.83 6.58
N ASN A 484 5.07 -17.04 7.60
CA ASN A 484 6.11 -16.02 7.48
C ASN A 484 7.53 -16.61 7.49
N ILE A 485 7.75 -17.74 8.18
CA ILE A 485 8.99 -18.52 8.11
C ILE A 485 9.17 -19.13 6.71
N GLN A 486 8.11 -19.68 6.13
CA GLN A 486 8.15 -20.20 4.76
C GLN A 486 8.43 -19.09 3.77
N TRP A 487 7.79 -17.93 3.94
CA TRP A 487 8.04 -16.75 3.12
C TRP A 487 9.50 -16.30 3.17
N ILE A 488 10.06 -16.06 4.37
CA ILE A 488 11.42 -15.51 4.48
C ILE A 488 12.48 -16.48 3.92
N LYS A 489 12.27 -17.79 4.08
CA LYS A 489 13.11 -18.83 3.45
C LYS A 489 13.09 -18.79 1.93
N ALA A 490 11.96 -18.41 1.34
CA ALA A 490 11.76 -18.38 -0.11
C ALA A 490 12.00 -17.00 -0.74
N ALA A 491 12.08 -15.93 0.05
CA ALA A 491 12.08 -14.55 -0.45
C ALA A 491 13.25 -14.26 -1.41
N GLN A 492 14.47 -14.73 -1.07
CA GLN A 492 15.65 -14.56 -1.92
C GLN A 492 15.50 -15.28 -3.27
N ALA A 493 15.03 -16.54 -3.26
CA ALA A 493 14.86 -17.33 -4.48
C ALA A 493 13.84 -16.71 -5.46
N ASN A 494 12.89 -15.92 -4.95
CA ASN A 494 11.88 -15.24 -5.76
C ASN A 494 12.37 -13.92 -6.41
N ARG A 495 13.55 -13.40 -6.02
CA ARG A 495 14.18 -12.20 -6.63
C ARG A 495 13.24 -10.99 -6.75
N LEU A 496 12.54 -10.66 -5.66
CA LEU A 496 11.51 -9.61 -5.65
C LEU A 496 12.03 -8.20 -5.30
N VAL A 497 13.34 -8.06 -5.05
CA VAL A 497 13.97 -6.79 -4.68
C VAL A 497 14.05 -5.88 -5.91
N VAL A 498 13.57 -4.63 -5.77
CA VAL A 498 13.66 -3.57 -6.77
C VAL A 498 13.99 -2.26 -6.04
N GLY A 499 14.96 -1.51 -6.53
CA GLY A 499 15.48 -0.32 -5.86
C GLY A 499 16.32 -0.70 -4.63
N SER A 500 15.96 -0.15 -3.48
CA SER A 500 16.65 -0.38 -2.20
C SER A 500 16.65 -1.86 -1.78
N GLN A 501 17.71 -2.26 -1.07
CA GLN A 501 17.83 -3.59 -0.47
C GLN A 501 16.87 -3.71 0.72
N ALA A 502 15.71 -4.31 0.47
CA ALA A 502 14.58 -4.28 1.39
C ALA A 502 13.87 -5.62 1.48
N ARG A 503 13.20 -5.86 2.61
CA ARG A 503 12.36 -7.03 2.86
C ARG A 503 11.12 -6.67 3.67
N ILE A 504 10.15 -7.58 3.65
CA ILE A 504 8.92 -7.57 4.42
C ILE A 504 8.62 -8.98 4.92
N LEU A 505 7.97 -9.07 6.08
CA LEU A 505 7.20 -10.22 6.56
C LEU A 505 6.10 -9.72 7.51
N TYR A 506 5.23 -10.61 8.02
CA TYR A 506 4.33 -10.29 9.13
C TYR A 506 4.88 -10.79 10.46
N ALA A 507 4.82 -9.93 11.48
CA ALA A 507 5.19 -10.25 12.86
C ALA A 507 4.29 -9.50 13.85
N ASP A 508 4.06 -10.10 15.01
CA ASP A 508 3.38 -9.47 16.16
C ASP A 508 4.32 -8.58 16.97
N ALA A 509 3.84 -7.97 18.07
CA ALA A 509 4.61 -7.02 18.86
C ALA A 509 5.97 -7.58 19.30
N GLU A 510 5.98 -8.81 19.82
CA GLU A 510 7.20 -9.47 20.26
C GLU A 510 8.13 -9.78 19.09
N GLY A 511 7.61 -10.32 17.98
CA GLY A 511 8.39 -10.60 16.79
C GLY A 511 9.07 -9.35 16.24
N ARG A 512 8.32 -8.25 16.10
CA ARG A 512 8.86 -6.96 15.62
C ARG A 512 9.98 -6.46 16.53
N ILE A 513 9.78 -6.47 17.85
CA ILE A 513 10.77 -6.00 18.82
C ILE A 513 12.04 -6.86 18.79
N ARG A 514 11.92 -8.19 18.84
CA ARG A 514 13.09 -9.08 18.86
C ARG A 514 13.90 -9.02 17.57
N ILE A 515 13.24 -8.96 16.41
CA ILE A 515 13.93 -8.78 15.12
C ILE A 515 14.65 -7.43 15.08
N ALA A 516 13.98 -6.34 15.49
CA ALA A 516 14.57 -5.01 15.55
C ALA A 516 15.80 -4.96 16.49
N GLN A 517 15.75 -5.60 17.65
CA GLN A 517 16.89 -5.71 18.56
C GLN A 517 18.08 -6.44 17.92
N LYS A 518 17.84 -7.56 17.23
CA LYS A 518 18.90 -8.30 16.52
C LYS A 518 19.52 -7.48 15.40
N PHE A 519 18.72 -6.71 14.66
CA PHE A 519 19.24 -5.79 13.65
C PHE A 519 20.08 -4.69 14.27
N ASN A 520 19.59 -4.03 15.32
CA ASN A 520 20.32 -2.96 15.99
C ASN A 520 21.63 -3.46 16.62
N GLU A 521 21.63 -4.66 17.21
CA GLU A 521 22.84 -5.35 17.68
C GLU A 521 23.83 -5.63 16.54
N ALA A 522 23.34 -6.11 15.39
CA ALA A 522 24.17 -6.40 14.23
C ALA A 522 24.80 -5.12 13.62
N VAL A 523 24.10 -3.98 13.65
CA VAL A 523 24.66 -2.67 13.28
C VAL A 523 25.73 -2.25 14.30
N ARG A 524 25.45 -2.36 15.60
CA ARG A 524 26.38 -2.00 16.68
C ARG A 524 27.70 -2.78 16.63
N THR A 525 27.61 -4.08 16.33
CA THR A 525 28.76 -4.98 16.26
C THR A 525 29.48 -4.94 14.90
N GLY A 526 28.97 -4.16 13.93
CA GLY A 526 29.56 -4.05 12.59
C GLY A 526 29.32 -5.27 11.70
N ARG A 527 28.45 -6.20 12.10
CA ARG A 527 28.01 -7.32 11.24
C ARG A 527 27.15 -6.82 10.08
N LEU A 528 26.32 -5.81 10.33
CA LEU A 528 25.69 -5.00 9.29
C LEU A 528 26.52 -3.74 9.07
N SER A 529 26.78 -3.41 7.80
CA SER A 529 27.74 -2.36 7.44
C SER A 529 27.21 -0.93 7.63
N ALA A 530 25.89 -0.76 7.73
CA ALA A 530 25.22 0.53 7.87
C ALA A 530 23.91 0.37 8.68
N PRO A 531 23.27 1.48 9.10
CA PRO A 531 21.96 1.45 9.74
C PRO A 531 20.90 0.69 8.94
N VAL A 532 19.86 0.25 9.64
CA VAL A 532 18.67 -0.35 9.02
C VAL A 532 17.47 0.55 9.28
N VAL A 533 16.70 0.86 8.25
CA VAL A 533 15.40 1.53 8.40
C VAL A 533 14.36 0.45 8.61
N LEU A 534 13.61 0.52 9.71
CA LEU A 534 12.35 -0.19 9.89
C LEU A 534 11.18 0.67 9.40
N GLY A 535 10.13 0.02 8.96
CA GLY A 535 8.85 0.66 8.71
C GLY A 535 7.78 -0.37 8.38
N ARG A 536 6.66 0.09 7.85
CA ARG A 536 5.56 -0.79 7.44
C ARG A 536 4.67 -0.15 6.39
N ASP A 537 3.81 -0.97 5.80
CA ASP A 537 2.63 -0.44 5.11
C ASP A 537 1.65 0.12 6.16
N HIS A 538 0.72 0.99 5.74
CA HIS A 538 -0.33 1.46 6.66
C HIS A 538 -1.41 0.38 6.85
N HIS A 539 -1.43 -0.63 5.98
CA HIS A 539 -2.25 -1.84 6.09
C HIS A 539 -1.82 -2.72 7.28
N ASP A 540 -2.09 -2.27 8.51
CA ASP A 540 -1.62 -2.89 9.74
C ASP A 540 -2.69 -2.84 10.85
N VAL A 541 -2.42 -3.54 11.96
CA VAL A 541 -3.29 -3.70 13.13
C VAL A 541 -3.84 -2.38 13.69
N SER A 542 -2.99 -1.36 13.82
CA SER A 542 -3.33 -0.09 14.49
C SER A 542 -3.30 1.14 13.59
N GLY A 543 -2.59 1.04 12.46
CA GLY A 543 -2.26 2.21 11.65
C GLY A 543 -3.45 2.79 10.90
N THR A 544 -4.53 2.04 10.69
CA THR A 544 -5.58 2.44 9.74
C THR A 544 -6.98 2.16 10.24
N ASP A 545 -7.85 3.16 10.13
CA ASP A 545 -9.30 3.01 10.22
C ASP A 545 -9.91 3.06 8.82
N SER A 546 -10.57 1.97 8.43
CA SER A 546 -11.08 1.73 7.07
C SER A 546 -12.24 0.71 7.13
N PRO A 547 -13.50 1.18 7.14
CA PRO A 547 -14.67 0.32 7.37
C PRO A 547 -14.88 -0.75 6.29
N TYR A 548 -14.26 -0.56 5.12
CA TYR A 548 -14.34 -1.46 3.98
C TYR A 548 -13.12 -2.38 3.86
N ARG A 549 -12.11 -2.22 4.72
CA ARG A 549 -10.89 -3.02 4.69
C ARG A 549 -10.30 -3.23 6.09
N GLU A 550 -9.33 -2.44 6.55
CA GLU A 550 -8.56 -2.70 7.79
C GLU A 550 -9.40 -2.87 9.07
N THR A 551 -10.55 -2.19 9.15
CA THR A 551 -11.47 -2.27 10.30
C THR A 551 -12.83 -2.87 9.91
N SER A 552 -12.89 -3.60 8.78
CA SER A 552 -14.12 -4.24 8.33
C SER A 552 -14.59 -5.40 9.23
N ASN A 553 -13.71 -5.99 10.05
CA ASN A 553 -14.05 -6.98 11.08
C ASN A 553 -14.37 -6.37 12.45
N ILE A 554 -14.73 -5.08 12.52
CA ILE A 554 -15.12 -4.38 13.74
C ILE A 554 -16.64 -4.21 13.77
N TYR A 555 -17.30 -4.80 14.76
CA TYR A 555 -18.76 -4.97 14.79
C TYR A 555 -19.48 -4.14 15.86
N ASP A 556 -18.77 -3.39 16.71
CA ASP A 556 -19.35 -2.49 17.72
C ASP A 556 -19.86 -1.16 17.15
N GLY A 557 -19.76 -0.97 15.83
CA GLY A 557 -20.11 0.27 15.12
C GLY A 557 -18.94 1.26 14.99
N SER A 558 -17.83 1.05 15.70
CA SER A 558 -16.69 1.97 15.68
C SER A 558 -15.83 1.87 14.40
N LYS A 559 -16.15 0.97 13.47
CA LYS A 559 -15.44 0.84 12.18
C LYS A 559 -15.39 2.12 11.34
N PHE A 560 -16.32 3.05 11.59
CA PHE A 560 -16.43 4.35 10.91
C PHE A 560 -15.73 5.51 11.65
N THR A 561 -15.14 5.27 12.83
CA THR A 561 -14.35 6.29 13.53
C THR A 561 -12.89 6.27 13.04
N ALA A 562 -12.12 7.29 13.37
CA ALA A 562 -10.70 7.43 12.97
C ALA A 562 -9.75 7.57 14.17
N ASP A 563 -10.24 7.31 15.38
CA ASP A 563 -9.49 7.56 16.62
C ASP A 563 -8.23 6.70 16.70
N MET A 564 -8.30 5.42 16.28
CA MET A 564 -7.19 4.48 16.38
C MET A 564 -6.00 4.94 15.54
N ALA A 565 -6.23 5.28 14.27
CA ALA A 565 -5.19 5.76 13.36
C ALA A 565 -4.54 7.06 13.86
N ILE A 566 -5.35 7.99 14.39
CA ILE A 566 -4.88 9.27 14.93
C ILE A 566 -4.07 9.06 16.22
N HIS A 567 -4.56 8.24 17.15
CA HIS A 567 -3.82 7.91 18.36
C HIS A 567 -2.53 7.15 18.06
N ASN A 568 -2.51 6.32 17.00
CA ASN A 568 -1.31 5.59 16.61
C ASN A 568 -0.18 6.53 16.20
N VAL A 569 -0.43 7.40 15.21
CA VAL A 569 0.59 8.32 14.70
C VAL A 569 1.09 9.29 15.77
N ILE A 570 0.19 9.79 16.63
CA ILE A 570 0.56 10.64 17.76
C ILE A 570 1.43 9.85 18.74
N GLY A 571 1.03 8.64 19.09
CA GLY A 571 1.74 7.84 20.06
C GLY A 571 3.09 7.32 19.58
N ASP A 572 3.24 7.01 18.30
CA ASP A 572 4.54 6.66 17.69
C ASP A 572 5.50 7.86 17.72
N SER A 573 4.97 9.07 17.50
CA SER A 573 5.77 10.29 17.37
C SER A 573 6.57 10.63 18.62
N PHE A 574 6.08 10.29 19.82
CA PHE A 574 6.80 10.55 21.08
C PHE A 574 7.41 9.29 21.70
N ARG A 575 7.40 8.15 20.98
CA ARG A 575 7.98 6.88 21.43
C ARG A 575 9.21 6.43 20.65
N GLY A 576 9.69 7.25 19.71
CA GLY A 576 10.99 7.06 19.09
C GLY A 576 10.99 6.77 17.59
N ALA A 577 9.86 6.95 16.90
CA ALA A 577 9.85 6.94 15.44
C ALA A 577 10.80 8.02 14.88
N SER A 578 11.59 7.69 13.86
CA SER A 578 12.44 8.66 13.14
C SER A 578 11.60 9.58 12.25
N TRP A 579 10.48 9.09 11.72
CA TRP A 579 9.41 9.90 11.14
C TRP A 579 8.07 9.21 11.29
N VAL A 580 7.00 10.01 11.27
CA VAL A 580 5.62 9.54 11.30
C VAL A 580 4.80 10.15 10.18
N SER A 581 3.71 9.48 9.79
CA SER A 581 2.84 9.92 8.72
C SER A 581 1.36 9.62 8.99
N ILE A 582 0.48 10.53 8.58
CA ILE A 582 -0.97 10.35 8.59
C ILE A 582 -1.58 10.80 7.26
N HIS A 583 -2.30 9.88 6.62
CA HIS A 583 -2.81 10.03 5.27
C HIS A 583 -4.33 9.84 5.22
N ASN A 584 -4.95 10.42 4.20
CA ASN A 584 -6.35 10.27 3.87
C ASN A 584 -6.51 9.40 2.63
N GLY A 585 -7.29 8.34 2.76
CA GLY A 585 -7.80 7.54 1.65
C GLY A 585 -6.93 6.38 1.19
N GLY A 586 -5.92 5.99 1.98
CA GLY A 586 -4.97 4.94 1.61
C GLY A 586 -5.65 3.63 1.25
N GLY A 587 -5.56 3.25 -0.02
CA GLY A 587 -5.99 1.96 -0.54
C GLY A 587 -7.45 1.88 -0.98
N VAL A 588 -8.46 2.10 -0.12
CA VAL A 588 -9.88 2.03 -0.55
C VAL A 588 -10.27 3.25 -1.39
N GLY A 589 -9.68 4.43 -1.11
CA GLY A 589 -9.94 5.67 -1.85
C GLY A 589 -10.10 6.89 -0.95
N TRP A 590 -9.99 8.08 -1.55
CA TRP A 590 -10.05 9.36 -0.85
C TRP A 590 -11.36 9.56 -0.06
N GLY A 591 -11.24 9.95 1.21
CA GLY A 591 -12.37 10.23 2.10
C GLY A 591 -12.96 8.99 2.80
N GLU A 592 -12.58 7.79 2.38
CA GLU A 592 -13.09 6.53 2.94
C GLU A 592 -12.21 5.97 4.07
N VAL A 593 -10.99 6.50 4.25
CA VAL A 593 -9.95 5.91 5.11
C VAL A 593 -9.11 6.99 5.77
N ILE A 594 -8.70 6.75 7.03
CA ILE A 594 -7.59 7.47 7.67
C ILE A 594 -6.51 6.46 8.04
N ASN A 595 -5.30 6.66 7.51
CA ASN A 595 -4.24 5.66 7.57
C ASN A 595 -2.87 6.27 7.89
N GLY A 596 -2.17 5.72 8.87
CA GLY A 596 -0.88 6.19 9.35
C GLY A 596 0.20 5.11 9.38
N GLY A 597 1.44 5.58 9.40
CA GLY A 597 2.63 4.74 9.40
C GLY A 597 3.85 5.48 9.91
N PHE A 598 4.94 4.75 10.09
CA PHE A 598 6.19 5.25 10.65
C PHE A 598 7.39 4.76 9.84
N GLY A 599 8.52 5.42 10.06
CA GLY A 599 9.83 4.82 9.83
C GLY A 599 10.75 5.07 11.01
N MET A 600 11.64 4.12 11.27
CA MET A 600 12.57 4.14 12.41
C MET A 600 13.95 3.70 11.97
N VAL A 601 14.98 4.47 12.30
CA VAL A 601 16.37 4.15 11.98
C VAL A 601 17.01 3.42 13.16
N LEU A 602 17.50 2.21 12.90
CA LEU A 602 18.35 1.43 13.80
C LEU A 602 19.81 1.71 13.46
N ASP A 603 20.46 2.55 14.28
CA ASP A 603 21.83 3.04 14.04
C ASP A 603 22.89 2.38 14.94
N GLY A 604 22.51 1.33 15.69
CA GLY A 604 23.35 0.58 16.60
C GLY A 604 23.44 1.18 18.01
N THR A 605 22.84 2.33 18.27
CA THR A 605 22.91 3.00 19.58
C THR A 605 22.01 2.31 20.62
N SER A 606 22.33 2.52 21.91
CA SER A 606 21.45 2.12 23.01
C SER A 606 20.14 2.93 23.03
N GLU A 607 20.18 4.18 22.57
CA GLU A 607 18.98 5.01 22.41
C GLU A 607 18.00 4.38 21.40
N ALA A 608 18.51 3.82 20.29
CA ALA A 608 17.68 3.07 19.35
C ALA A 608 17.05 1.82 19.98
N ASP A 609 17.73 1.12 20.90
CA ASP A 609 17.13 -0.02 21.64
C ASP A 609 15.95 0.41 22.52
N GLU A 610 16.07 1.56 23.20
CA GLU A 610 14.98 2.09 24.03
C GLU A 610 13.78 2.52 23.16
N LYS A 611 14.06 3.22 22.06
CA LYS A 611 13.04 3.70 21.10
C LYS A 611 12.31 2.57 20.41
N LEU A 612 13.01 1.56 19.90
CA LEU A 612 12.39 0.45 19.17
C LEU A 612 11.42 -0.34 20.06
N VAL A 613 11.78 -0.57 21.32
CA VAL A 613 10.90 -1.30 22.26
C VAL A 613 9.64 -0.49 22.52
N GLN A 614 9.78 0.80 22.87
CA GLN A 614 8.64 1.65 23.20
C GLN A 614 7.69 1.85 22.02
N MET A 615 8.23 2.14 20.84
CA MET A 615 7.42 2.43 19.66
C MET A 615 6.73 1.18 19.12
N LEU A 616 7.47 0.08 18.88
CA LEU A 616 6.88 -1.14 18.29
C LEU A 616 5.88 -1.81 19.25
N PHE A 617 6.10 -1.68 20.56
CA PHE A 617 5.12 -2.11 21.55
C PHE A 617 3.80 -1.37 21.39
N PHE A 618 3.85 -0.03 21.28
CA PHE A 618 2.65 0.79 21.17
C PHE A 618 1.98 0.66 19.80
N ASP A 619 2.74 0.71 18.71
CA ASP A 619 2.26 0.61 17.32
C ASP A 619 1.46 -0.68 17.07
N VAL A 620 1.74 -1.76 17.80
CA VAL A 620 0.96 -2.99 17.73
C VAL A 620 -0.16 -3.03 18.77
N ASN A 621 0.15 -2.82 20.06
CA ASN A 621 -0.82 -3.06 21.13
C ASN A 621 -1.94 -2.01 21.22
N ASN A 622 -1.75 -0.82 20.62
CA ASN A 622 -2.83 0.17 20.46
C ASN A 622 -4.03 -0.44 19.69
N GLY A 623 -3.77 -1.03 18.53
CA GLY A 623 -4.78 -1.64 17.68
C GLY A 623 -5.34 -2.92 18.27
N ILE A 624 -4.51 -3.77 18.91
CA ILE A 624 -5.01 -4.95 19.63
C ILE A 624 -5.99 -4.50 20.73
N ALA A 625 -5.64 -3.49 21.54
CA ALA A 625 -6.51 -2.99 22.60
C ALA A 625 -7.84 -2.45 22.04
N ARG A 626 -7.82 -1.69 20.93
CA ARG A 626 -9.04 -1.23 20.26
C ARG A 626 -9.87 -2.40 19.74
N ARG A 627 -9.26 -3.35 19.02
CA ARG A 627 -9.93 -4.53 18.45
C ARG A 627 -10.56 -5.40 19.55
N ALA A 628 -9.86 -5.58 20.67
CA ALA A 628 -10.38 -6.29 21.84
C ALA A 628 -11.55 -5.55 22.48
N TRP A 629 -11.49 -4.21 22.57
CA TRP A 629 -12.59 -3.38 23.05
C TRP A 629 -13.83 -3.50 22.16
N ALA A 630 -13.65 -3.59 20.84
CA ALA A 630 -14.70 -3.87 19.86
C ALA A 630 -15.25 -5.31 19.92
N ARG A 631 -14.74 -6.12 20.85
CA ARG A 631 -15.16 -7.50 21.16
C ARG A 631 -14.71 -8.55 20.16
N ASN A 632 -13.62 -8.31 19.44
CA ASN A 632 -13.03 -9.33 18.57
C ASN A 632 -12.38 -10.42 19.44
N PRO A 633 -12.82 -11.69 19.35
CA PRO A 633 -12.37 -12.77 20.25
C PRO A 633 -10.85 -12.99 20.23
N GLU A 634 -10.26 -12.97 19.05
CA GLU A 634 -8.84 -13.16 18.82
C GLU A 634 -8.01 -12.04 19.46
N ALA A 635 -8.50 -10.79 19.36
CA ALA A 635 -7.87 -9.63 19.99
C ALA A 635 -8.01 -9.62 21.51
N ILE A 636 -9.13 -10.10 22.05
CA ILE A 636 -9.27 -10.32 23.50
C ILE A 636 -8.22 -11.32 23.99
N SER A 637 -8.02 -12.43 23.27
CA SER A 637 -6.98 -13.41 23.62
C SER A 637 -5.57 -12.79 23.56
N ALA A 638 -5.26 -12.07 22.48
CA ALA A 638 -3.96 -11.43 22.28
C ALA A 638 -3.64 -10.38 23.35
N ILE A 639 -4.61 -9.52 23.71
CA ILE A 639 -4.41 -8.47 24.72
C ILE A 639 -4.24 -9.05 26.12
N GLU A 640 -4.98 -10.12 26.48
CA GLU A 640 -4.81 -10.77 27.79
C GLU A 640 -3.41 -11.39 27.93
N ARG A 641 -2.90 -11.99 26.86
CA ARG A 641 -1.51 -12.49 26.82
C ARG A 641 -0.51 -11.37 27.05
N GLU A 642 -0.72 -10.20 26.44
CA GLU A 642 0.18 -9.06 26.62
C GLU A 642 0.08 -8.47 28.04
N LEU A 643 -1.11 -8.39 28.62
CA LEU A 643 -1.31 -7.92 30.00
C LEU A 643 -0.59 -8.79 31.04
N GLN A 644 -0.42 -10.09 30.77
CA GLN A 644 0.36 -10.99 31.64
C GLN A 644 1.88 -10.73 31.55
N ARG A 645 2.35 -10.23 30.40
CA ARG A 645 3.77 -10.01 30.12
C ARG A 645 4.24 -8.60 30.46
N SER A 646 3.35 -7.62 30.28
CA SER A 646 3.66 -6.20 30.38
C SER A 646 3.07 -5.56 31.62
N ARG A 647 3.88 -5.44 32.68
CA ARG A 647 3.46 -4.92 34.01
C ARG A 647 2.91 -3.49 34.00
N GLN A 648 3.31 -2.68 33.03
CA GLN A 648 2.88 -1.27 32.92
C GLN A 648 1.67 -1.09 31.99
N LEU A 649 1.29 -2.12 31.23
CA LEU A 649 0.12 -2.05 30.36
C LEU A 649 -1.14 -2.23 31.20
N GLN A 650 -2.04 -1.26 31.13
CA GLN A 650 -3.38 -1.35 31.66
C GLN A 650 -4.34 -0.86 30.60
N VAL A 651 -5.31 -1.69 30.23
CA VAL A 651 -6.34 -1.37 29.24
C VAL A 651 -7.72 -1.70 29.80
N THR A 652 -8.76 -1.06 29.29
CA THR A 652 -10.13 -1.37 29.65
C THR A 652 -10.55 -2.69 28.98
N ARG A 653 -10.98 -3.66 29.78
CA ARG A 653 -11.52 -4.94 29.28
C ARG A 653 -12.99 -4.79 28.92
N ALA A 654 -13.38 -5.25 27.73
CA ALA A 654 -14.78 -5.34 27.36
C ALA A 654 -15.47 -6.45 28.17
N SER A 655 -16.56 -6.11 28.87
CA SER A 655 -17.45 -7.12 29.45
C SER A 655 -18.48 -7.53 28.40
N LEU A 656 -18.47 -8.80 28.00
CA LEU A 656 -19.41 -9.32 27.01
C LEU A 656 -20.80 -9.50 27.65
N VAL A 657 -21.83 -9.08 26.94
CA VAL A 657 -23.24 -9.31 27.32
C VAL A 657 -23.73 -10.57 26.60
N ASP A 658 -24.59 -11.33 27.26
CA ASP A 658 -25.31 -12.45 26.63
C ASP A 658 -26.42 -11.89 25.72
N ASP A 659 -26.43 -12.30 24.45
CA ASP A 659 -27.42 -11.84 23.47
C ASP A 659 -28.85 -12.18 23.90
N ALA A 660 -29.07 -13.25 24.66
CA ALA A 660 -30.40 -13.57 25.20
C ALA A 660 -30.96 -12.47 26.11
N ILE A 661 -30.09 -11.71 26.80
CA ILE A 661 -30.50 -10.55 27.60
C ILE A 661 -30.99 -9.43 26.67
N ILE A 662 -30.30 -9.21 25.55
CA ILE A 662 -30.67 -8.17 24.56
C ILE A 662 -31.98 -8.55 23.86
N ASP A 663 -32.11 -9.80 23.42
CA ASP A 663 -33.32 -10.33 22.78
C ASP A 663 -34.55 -10.31 23.70
N HIS A 664 -34.37 -10.28 25.02
CA HIS A 664 -35.47 -10.09 25.98
C HIS A 664 -35.85 -8.62 26.22
N LEU A 665 -34.98 -7.66 25.85
CA LEU A 665 -35.25 -6.23 26.03
C LEU A 665 -36.03 -5.61 24.85
N PHE A 666 -36.01 -6.25 23.68
CA PHE A 666 -36.69 -5.83 22.45
C PHE A 666 -37.74 -6.86 22.02
#